data_AF-A0A9E0IPD7-F1
#
_entry.id   AF-A0A9E0IPD7-F1
#
_cell.length_a   1.000
_cell.length_b   1.000
_cell.length_c   1.000
_cell.angle_alpha   90.00
_cell.angle_beta   90.00
_cell.angle_gamma   90.00
#
_symmetry.space_group_name_H-M   'P 1'
#
loop_
_entity.id
_entity.type
_entity.pdbx_description
1 polymer ?
#
loop_
_entity_poly.entity_id
_entity_poly.type
_entity_poly.pdbx_seq_one_letter_code
_entity_poly.pdbx_strand_id
1 'polypeptide(L)'
;MRGALLVLLASAACSRTVTVAVYRDLDGDGRRGADEPGLPGRLVAIERLSAATTDAAGVAHLLMPDAPLVAWTWPGADDQVGPVGRLLGADDGVIELGLRPAAAGRTPLRFAVGSDPHVRLPVAGERWDGGDLGAALVQLEDGPPLRFVTLLGDLTQDSEPAQFDRLAAAVAGLHAPFVPVAGNHDLHDGGAAWRQRLGPDAYGFDLADEDGAVVRVLVWNGFTDDTDQAAFLDLVLPRLPPVATTIALGHAPPRDWVIEHMATLGVDAVFTGHWHASRKQLRAGVTEWSTESLIMGGLDQTPAGFRTVTARAGQLTVDDHRQLAAPLLGLISPSARGCEHAGARGLRVVAAGGATRPRVEARLDDGPWQDVPHVAGWLHAAPLRPGPRPHQVALRSTLGARVTETTIAVPACAGPARPARPRVAGGWPQLQGGPDHRGASPHTLTPPLVEAWVAALPGPALTGGVVVADGVVLVSTPALGGRSGPGGSAPPPSPGLVAFDLTTGAPRWQLATTTPVRAAPAVADGVVVVVETGGQVHAVELATGAPRWRHDLTDDTSGWARSAWAGPTIADGVVYTGVLGRFGALDLATGRRRWSQPLAPDWPWIGTLASPALLGDDVLYVLGREYGLYQADRATGAQRRWRQDEALLGINTTPVVAGDLVVVGTTRGEVWGLAASDLSTRWRTPLMVDGHDWSAGIAAHLAVGPEVVLAATTAGELVALERGTGLVRWRRSMAGGPLTVAHYASDRVGVLASPVLTGDVVWLGHADGALVAYALADGAELGRVDLGAPILSGPAVVEGGLVVATFAGTVHLLVAPDRLPAAPAPARHRWWIAAAAVALVLLGAGVMRRTWRRRLAAPTKI
;
A
#
# COMPACT_ATOMS: atom_id res chain seq x y z
N MET A 1 -55.65 -16.02 18.00
CA MET A 1 -56.30 -17.17 17.32
C MET A 1 -55.23 -17.85 16.48
N ARG A 2 -54.79 -19.07 16.84
CA ARG A 2 -55.12 -20.31 16.11
C ARG A 2 -55.15 -20.13 14.58
N GLY A 3 -54.15 -20.67 13.88
CA GLY A 3 -54.13 -20.81 12.43
C GLY A 3 -52.81 -21.44 11.99
N ALA A 4 -52.82 -22.74 11.79
CA ALA A 4 -51.65 -23.60 11.61
C ALA A 4 -51.06 -23.56 10.19
N LEU A 5 -49.75 -23.83 10.14
CA LEU A 5 -49.06 -24.73 9.21
C LEU A 5 -49.36 -24.60 7.70
N LEU A 6 -48.38 -24.08 6.97
CA LEU A 6 -47.90 -24.72 5.74
C LEU A 6 -46.37 -24.79 5.82
N VAL A 7 -45.88 -25.80 6.53
CA VAL A 7 -44.59 -26.41 6.25
C VAL A 7 -44.74 -27.07 4.89
N LEU A 8 -44.26 -26.41 3.84
CA LEU A 8 -43.95 -27.09 2.59
C LEU A 8 -42.61 -27.79 2.77
N LEU A 9 -42.68 -29.03 3.26
CA LEU A 9 -41.72 -30.07 2.95
C LEU A 9 -41.70 -30.22 1.42
N ALA A 10 -40.80 -29.49 0.76
CA ALA A 10 -40.31 -29.88 -0.55
C ALA A 10 -39.19 -30.89 -0.31
N SER A 11 -39.58 -32.16 -0.50
CA SER A 11 -38.81 -33.39 -0.59
C SER A 11 -37.32 -33.31 -0.22
N ALA A 12 -36.94 -34.10 0.79
CA ALA A 12 -35.63 -34.74 0.79
C ALA A 12 -35.48 -35.48 -0.55
N ALA A 13 -34.87 -34.81 -1.54
CA ALA A 13 -34.10 -35.50 -2.54
C ALA A 13 -33.11 -36.37 -1.75
N CYS A 14 -33.17 -37.68 -1.96
CA CYS A 14 -32.62 -38.70 -1.08
C CYS A 14 -31.22 -38.35 -0.55
N SER A 15 -31.12 -37.86 0.69
CA SER A 15 -29.83 -37.71 1.34
C SER A 15 -29.21 -39.09 1.49
N ARG A 16 -28.19 -39.41 0.67
CA ARG A 16 -27.49 -40.69 0.78
C ARG A 16 -26.48 -40.62 1.90
N THR A 17 -26.31 -41.71 2.65
CA THR A 17 -25.21 -41.82 3.61
C THR A 17 -23.98 -42.27 2.85
N VAL A 18 -22.89 -41.49 2.93
CA VAL A 18 -21.61 -41.85 2.36
C VAL A 18 -20.64 -42.21 3.48
N THR A 19 -19.82 -43.22 3.25
CA THR A 19 -18.82 -43.68 4.21
C THR A 19 -17.49 -43.05 3.86
N VAL A 20 -16.85 -42.38 4.82
CA VAL A 20 -15.50 -41.82 4.67
C VAL A 20 -14.56 -42.59 5.58
N ALA A 21 -13.51 -43.17 5.00
CA ALA A 21 -12.45 -43.85 5.71
C ALA A 21 -11.16 -42.99 5.65
N VAL A 22 -10.64 -42.63 6.81
CA VAL A 22 -9.38 -41.89 6.95
C VAL A 22 -8.30 -42.85 7.43
N TYR A 23 -7.15 -42.85 6.77
CA TYR A 23 -6.05 -43.76 7.06
C TYR A 23 -4.71 -43.05 6.97
N ARG A 24 -3.67 -43.68 7.50
CA ARG A 24 -2.28 -43.21 7.41
C ARG A 24 -1.69 -43.65 6.06
N ASP A 25 -1.51 -42.70 5.16
CA ASP A 25 -0.85 -42.90 3.85
C ASP A 25 0.68 -42.89 4.06
N LEU A 26 1.27 -44.08 4.12
CA LEU A 26 2.69 -44.30 4.46
C LEU A 26 3.59 -44.29 3.22
N ASP A 27 3.08 -44.73 2.07
CA ASP A 27 3.84 -44.79 0.82
C ASP A 27 3.55 -43.63 -0.14
N GLY A 28 2.51 -42.86 0.14
CA GLY A 28 2.15 -41.68 -0.62
C GLY A 28 1.36 -41.96 -1.88
N ASP A 29 0.82 -43.16 -2.10
CA ASP A 29 0.12 -43.49 -3.33
C ASP A 29 -1.37 -43.06 -3.33
N GLY A 30 -1.88 -42.65 -2.15
CA GLY A 30 -3.26 -42.20 -1.96
C GLY A 30 -4.30 -43.32 -2.02
N ARG A 31 -3.90 -44.58 -1.86
CA ARG A 31 -4.76 -45.76 -1.78
C ARG A 31 -4.45 -46.54 -0.51
N ARG A 32 -5.50 -47.01 0.17
CA ARG A 32 -5.30 -47.71 1.43
C ARG A 32 -4.65 -49.08 1.25
N GLY A 33 -3.41 -49.20 1.68
CA GLY A 33 -2.66 -50.46 1.77
C GLY A 33 -3.06 -51.32 2.98
N ALA A 34 -2.62 -52.59 3.00
CA ALA A 34 -2.86 -53.49 4.13
C ALA A 34 -2.13 -53.05 5.41
N ASP A 35 -0.99 -52.38 5.26
CA ASP A 35 -0.15 -51.89 6.37
C ASP A 35 -0.53 -50.47 6.82
N GLU A 36 -1.60 -49.90 6.26
CA GLU A 36 -2.03 -48.53 6.49
C GLU A 36 -3.24 -48.46 7.44
N PRO A 37 -3.00 -48.16 8.73
CA PRO A 37 -4.05 -48.17 9.73
C PRO A 37 -5.04 -47.04 9.51
N GLY A 38 -6.31 -47.31 9.86
CA GLY A 38 -7.33 -46.28 9.97
C GLY A 38 -6.98 -45.31 11.11
N LEU A 39 -7.33 -44.03 10.94
CA LEU A 39 -7.02 -42.97 11.89
C LEU A 39 -8.28 -42.59 12.68
N PRO A 40 -8.36 -42.93 13.98
CA PRO A 40 -9.52 -42.59 14.81
C PRO A 40 -9.52 -41.13 15.23
N GLY A 41 -10.71 -40.60 15.57
CA GLY A 41 -10.84 -39.25 16.12
C GLY A 41 -10.64 -38.12 15.11
N ARG A 42 -10.60 -38.43 13.81
CA ARG A 42 -10.39 -37.45 12.75
C ARG A 42 -11.72 -36.82 12.34
N LEU A 43 -11.78 -35.50 12.30
CA LEU A 43 -12.91 -34.79 11.72
C LEU A 43 -12.91 -35.02 10.21
N VAL A 44 -14.07 -35.37 9.68
CA VAL A 44 -14.36 -35.45 8.25
C VAL A 44 -15.61 -34.64 7.97
N ALA A 45 -15.67 -34.02 6.80
CA ALA A 45 -16.79 -33.21 6.39
C ALA A 45 -17.07 -33.34 4.89
N ILE A 46 -18.31 -33.03 4.51
CA ILE A 46 -18.72 -32.84 3.12
C ILE A 46 -19.07 -31.37 2.98
N GLU A 47 -18.22 -30.65 2.25
CA GLU A 47 -18.26 -29.19 2.16
C GLU A 47 -18.42 -28.55 3.55
N ARG A 48 -19.41 -27.66 3.71
CA ARG A 48 -19.85 -27.02 4.96
C ARG A 48 -21.15 -27.63 5.51
N LEU A 49 -21.64 -28.73 4.94
CA LEU A 49 -23.01 -29.20 5.11
C LEU A 49 -23.13 -30.29 6.17
N SER A 50 -22.13 -31.15 6.28
CA SER A 50 -22.14 -32.28 7.21
C SER A 50 -20.73 -32.55 7.71
N ALA A 51 -20.59 -32.91 8.99
CA ALA A 51 -19.33 -33.29 9.58
C ALA A 51 -19.51 -34.39 10.64
N ALA A 52 -18.55 -35.30 10.71
CA ALA A 52 -18.50 -36.41 11.65
C ALA A 52 -17.06 -36.67 12.09
N THR A 53 -16.88 -37.46 13.14
CA THR A 53 -15.57 -37.88 13.63
C THR A 53 -15.40 -39.36 13.39
N THR A 54 -14.22 -39.78 12.93
CA THR A 54 -13.93 -41.18 12.66
C THR A 54 -13.89 -42.03 13.93
N ASP A 55 -14.41 -43.25 13.82
CA ASP A 55 -14.40 -44.27 14.86
C ASP A 55 -13.02 -44.92 15.04
N ALA A 56 -12.94 -45.97 15.86
CA ALA A 56 -11.70 -46.71 16.12
C ALA A 56 -11.06 -47.34 14.86
N ALA A 57 -11.84 -47.58 13.80
CA ALA A 57 -11.37 -48.13 12.53
C ALA A 57 -11.00 -47.03 11.52
N GLY A 58 -11.13 -45.75 11.90
CA GLY A 58 -10.91 -44.61 11.02
C GLY A 58 -12.08 -44.32 10.10
N VAL A 59 -13.30 -44.76 10.43
CA VAL A 59 -14.48 -44.64 9.55
C VAL A 59 -15.50 -43.67 10.13
N ALA A 60 -16.12 -42.87 9.28
CA ALA A 60 -17.29 -42.07 9.63
C ALA A 60 -18.37 -42.14 8.53
N HIS A 61 -19.61 -41.82 8.90
CA HIS A 61 -20.75 -41.81 8.00
C HIS A 61 -21.36 -40.40 7.97
N LEU A 62 -21.52 -39.84 6.77
CA LEU A 62 -22.05 -38.50 6.58
C LEU A 62 -23.25 -38.50 5.64
N LEU A 63 -24.14 -37.53 5.82
CA LEU A 63 -25.26 -37.30 4.90
C LEU A 63 -24.79 -36.42 3.74
N MET A 64 -25.06 -36.86 2.52
CA MET A 64 -24.70 -36.17 1.30
C MET A 64 -25.95 -35.72 0.53
N PRO A 65 -26.10 -34.42 0.21
CA PRO A 65 -27.10 -33.93 -0.73
C PRO A 65 -26.74 -34.17 -2.19
N ASP A 66 -27.73 -34.10 -3.09
CA ASP A 66 -27.57 -34.34 -4.54
C ASP A 66 -26.89 -33.16 -5.26
N ALA A 67 -25.57 -33.03 -5.11
CA ALA A 67 -24.73 -32.05 -5.81
C ALA A 67 -23.29 -32.55 -5.95
N PRO A 68 -22.47 -31.99 -6.87
CA PRO A 68 -21.02 -32.18 -6.82
C PRO A 68 -20.48 -31.50 -5.56
N LEU A 69 -19.91 -32.30 -4.66
CA LEU A 69 -19.42 -31.86 -3.35
C LEU A 69 -18.00 -32.40 -3.16
N VAL A 70 -17.26 -31.79 -2.24
CA VAL A 70 -15.94 -32.27 -1.82
C VAL A 70 -16.05 -32.85 -0.41
N ALA A 71 -15.65 -34.12 -0.26
CA ALA A 71 -15.40 -34.67 1.06
C ALA A 71 -13.96 -34.40 1.45
N TRP A 72 -13.72 -33.98 2.69
CA TRP A 72 -12.39 -33.67 3.19
C TRP A 72 -12.22 -34.10 4.65
N THR A 73 -10.97 -34.29 5.07
CA THR A 73 -10.62 -34.61 6.45
C THR A 73 -9.67 -33.56 7.03
N TRP A 74 -9.75 -33.36 8.34
CA TRP A 74 -8.93 -32.44 9.12
C TRP A 74 -7.59 -33.09 9.51
N PRO A 75 -6.46 -32.67 8.90
CA PRO A 75 -5.13 -33.09 9.32
C PRO A 75 -4.80 -32.51 10.69
N GLY A 76 -4.17 -33.32 11.53
CA GLY A 76 -3.63 -32.92 12.83
C GLY A 76 -2.19 -32.44 12.72
N ALA A 77 -1.62 -32.02 13.85
CA ALA A 77 -0.26 -31.47 13.92
C ALA A 77 0.86 -32.41 13.43
N ASP A 78 0.60 -33.72 13.39
CA ASP A 78 1.54 -34.76 12.95
C ASP A 78 1.34 -35.17 11.47
N ASP A 79 0.48 -34.44 10.74
CA ASP A 79 0.13 -34.70 9.34
C ASP A 79 0.69 -33.60 8.43
N GLN A 80 0.81 -33.90 7.12
CA GLN A 80 1.19 -32.89 6.13
C GLN A 80 0.17 -31.75 6.08
N VAL A 81 0.63 -30.56 5.65
CA VAL A 81 -0.17 -29.33 5.69
C VAL A 81 -1.30 -29.37 4.67
N GLY A 82 -2.47 -28.86 5.07
CA GLY A 82 -3.64 -28.69 4.20
C GLY A 82 -4.59 -29.89 4.23
N PRO A 83 -5.88 -29.68 3.93
CA PRO A 83 -6.88 -30.73 3.98
C PRO A 83 -6.59 -31.78 2.92
N VAL A 84 -6.91 -33.03 3.24
CA VAL A 84 -7.00 -34.08 2.22
C VAL A 84 -8.45 -34.18 1.79
N GLY A 85 -8.71 -33.89 0.52
CA GLY A 85 -10.06 -33.83 -0.03
C GLY A 85 -10.21 -34.56 -1.36
N ARG A 86 -11.42 -35.01 -1.65
CA ARG A 86 -11.79 -35.70 -2.89
C ARG A 86 -13.15 -35.21 -3.39
N LEU A 87 -13.21 -34.89 -4.68
CA LEU A 87 -14.47 -34.59 -5.36
C LEU A 87 -15.34 -35.84 -5.41
N LEU A 88 -16.61 -35.69 -5.04
CA LEU A 88 -17.57 -36.79 -4.98
C LEU A 88 -18.21 -37.04 -6.34
N GLY A 89 -18.14 -38.28 -6.80
CA GLY A 89 -18.87 -38.82 -7.93
C GLY A 89 -20.24 -39.37 -7.53
N ALA A 90 -21.13 -39.51 -8.51
CA ALA A 90 -22.49 -40.04 -8.30
C ALA A 90 -22.51 -41.45 -7.70
N ASP A 91 -21.48 -42.27 -7.97
CA ASP A 91 -21.41 -43.68 -7.56
C ASP A 91 -20.44 -43.93 -6.38
N ASP A 92 -19.93 -42.88 -5.73
CA ASP A 92 -18.99 -43.06 -4.61
C ASP A 92 -19.67 -43.78 -3.42
N GLY A 93 -19.12 -44.94 -3.05
CA GLY A 93 -19.55 -45.74 -1.89
C GLY A 93 -18.73 -45.43 -0.64
N VAL A 94 -17.49 -45.93 -0.60
CA VAL A 94 -16.50 -45.60 0.44
C VAL A 94 -15.49 -44.62 -0.15
N ILE A 95 -15.38 -43.46 0.48
CA ILE A 95 -14.40 -42.43 0.16
C ILE A 95 -13.20 -42.65 1.06
N GLU A 96 -12.03 -42.92 0.47
CA GLU A 96 -10.79 -43.09 1.22
C GLU A 96 -9.97 -41.80 1.16
N LEU A 97 -9.55 -41.30 2.33
CA LEU A 97 -8.74 -40.09 2.48
C LEU A 97 -7.47 -40.44 3.26
N GLY A 98 -6.32 -40.43 2.59
CA GLY A 98 -5.02 -40.77 3.16
C GLY A 98 -4.30 -39.56 3.74
N LEU A 99 -3.95 -39.58 5.03
CA LEU A 99 -3.14 -38.54 5.67
C LEU A 99 -1.68 -38.97 5.75
N ARG A 100 -0.80 -38.19 5.10
CA ARG A 100 0.65 -38.41 5.12
C ARG A 100 1.33 -37.83 6.35
N PRO A 101 2.34 -38.53 6.93
CA PRO A 101 3.05 -38.01 8.10
C PRO A 101 3.75 -36.70 7.79
N ALA A 102 3.71 -35.77 8.75
CA ALA A 102 4.62 -34.64 8.74
C ALA A 102 6.08 -35.13 8.80
N ALA A 103 6.99 -34.39 8.17
CA ALA A 103 8.41 -34.69 8.25
C ALA A 103 8.89 -34.69 9.72
N ALA A 104 9.79 -35.62 10.06
CA ALA A 104 10.30 -35.76 11.42
C ALA A 104 11.12 -34.51 11.82
N GLY A 105 10.83 -33.97 13.01
CA GLY A 105 11.53 -32.84 13.60
C GLY A 105 10.65 -31.60 13.78
N ARG A 106 10.85 -30.89 14.89
CA ARG A 106 10.15 -29.64 15.18
C ARG A 106 10.92 -28.47 14.58
N THR A 107 10.37 -27.88 13.52
CA THR A 107 10.90 -26.68 12.86
C THR A 107 10.10 -25.46 13.34
N PRO A 108 10.67 -24.24 13.33
CA PRO A 108 9.91 -23.02 13.59
C PRO A 108 8.64 -22.97 12.72
N LEU A 109 7.48 -22.73 13.34
CA LEU A 109 6.23 -22.57 12.61
C LEU A 109 6.17 -21.17 12.00
N ARG A 110 6.49 -21.10 10.70
CA ARG A 110 6.45 -19.87 9.92
C ARG A 110 5.68 -20.08 8.63
N PHE A 111 4.83 -19.14 8.22
CA PHE A 111 4.13 -19.19 6.94
C PHE A 111 4.04 -17.78 6.32
N ALA A 112 3.78 -17.72 5.03
CA ALA A 112 3.59 -16.46 4.31
C ALA A 112 2.14 -16.30 3.84
N VAL A 113 1.67 -15.06 3.87
CA VAL A 113 0.32 -14.64 3.51
C VAL A 113 0.43 -13.55 2.46
N GLY A 114 0.05 -13.87 1.22
CA GLY A 114 -0.23 -12.90 0.16
C GLY A 114 -1.72 -12.82 -0.11
N SER A 115 -2.17 -11.93 -0.98
CA SER A 115 -3.58 -11.86 -1.38
C SER A 115 -3.77 -11.27 -2.77
N ASP A 116 -4.98 -11.44 -3.32
CA ASP A 116 -5.49 -10.73 -4.52
C ASP A 116 -4.48 -10.69 -5.69
N PRO A 117 -3.91 -11.83 -6.12
CA PRO A 117 -3.04 -11.84 -7.29
C PRO A 117 -3.83 -11.61 -8.59
N HIS A 118 -5.13 -11.91 -8.60
CA HIS A 118 -6.02 -11.77 -9.75
C HIS A 118 -5.40 -12.32 -11.04
N VAL A 119 -4.97 -13.60 -11.02
CA VAL A 119 -4.32 -14.20 -12.19
C VAL A 119 -5.25 -14.10 -13.39
N ARG A 120 -4.74 -13.47 -14.45
CA ARG A 120 -5.47 -13.23 -15.69
C ARG A 120 -4.70 -13.77 -16.88
N LEU A 121 -5.36 -13.94 -18.02
CA LEU A 121 -4.69 -14.14 -19.30
C LEU A 121 -4.43 -12.79 -19.99
N PRO A 122 -3.31 -12.61 -20.70
CA PRO A 122 -3.08 -11.39 -21.46
C PRO A 122 -4.17 -11.20 -22.53
N VAL A 123 -4.90 -10.08 -22.48
CA VAL A 123 -5.91 -9.70 -23.47
C VAL A 123 -5.36 -8.59 -24.35
N ALA A 124 -5.47 -8.73 -25.67
CA ALA A 124 -4.97 -7.72 -26.60
C ALA A 124 -5.67 -6.37 -26.39
N GLY A 125 -4.89 -5.31 -26.15
CA GLY A 125 -5.39 -3.96 -25.92
C GLY A 125 -5.60 -3.61 -24.44
N GLU A 126 -5.53 -4.58 -23.54
CA GLU A 126 -5.47 -4.32 -22.10
C GLU A 126 -4.02 -4.19 -21.63
N ARG A 127 -3.75 -3.25 -20.71
CA ARG A 127 -2.38 -2.98 -20.23
C ARG A 127 -1.97 -3.83 -19.04
N TRP A 128 -2.90 -4.35 -18.25
CA TRP A 128 -2.57 -5.21 -17.12
C TRP A 128 -2.78 -6.68 -17.49
N ASP A 129 -1.70 -7.45 -17.40
CA ASP A 129 -1.61 -8.83 -17.89
C ASP A 129 -1.63 -9.87 -16.75
N GLY A 130 -2.05 -9.44 -15.56
CA GLY A 130 -2.01 -10.26 -14.34
C GLY A 130 -0.65 -10.27 -13.65
N GLY A 131 0.34 -9.47 -14.10
CA GLY A 131 1.68 -9.40 -13.51
C GLY A 131 2.46 -10.72 -13.52
N ASP A 132 3.58 -10.75 -12.79
CA ASP A 132 4.41 -11.96 -12.62
C ASP A 132 4.25 -12.55 -11.22
N LEU A 133 3.22 -13.39 -11.07
CA LEU A 133 2.97 -14.11 -9.82
C LEU A 133 4.14 -15.03 -9.43
N GLY A 134 4.84 -15.63 -10.41
CA GLY A 134 5.97 -16.51 -10.13
C GLY A 134 7.12 -15.76 -9.46
N ALA A 135 7.49 -14.60 -9.99
CA ALA A 135 8.52 -13.74 -9.39
C ALA A 135 8.12 -13.26 -7.99
N ALA A 136 6.84 -12.95 -7.77
CA ALA A 136 6.33 -12.54 -6.47
C ALA A 136 6.39 -13.68 -5.44
N LEU A 137 6.02 -14.91 -5.83
CA LEU A 137 6.08 -16.11 -4.99
C LEU A 137 7.51 -16.46 -4.57
N VAL A 138 8.49 -16.29 -5.44
CA VAL A 138 9.91 -16.48 -5.10
C VAL A 138 10.35 -15.56 -3.95
N GLN A 139 9.84 -14.33 -3.87
CA GLN A 139 10.19 -13.41 -2.78
C GLN A 139 9.58 -13.80 -1.44
N LEU A 140 8.47 -14.55 -1.40
CA LEU A 140 7.90 -15.07 -0.15
C LEU A 140 8.85 -16.06 0.52
N GLU A 141 9.55 -16.86 -0.29
CA GLU A 141 10.47 -17.90 0.16
C GLU A 141 11.90 -17.40 0.39
N ASP A 142 12.15 -16.09 0.23
CA ASP A 142 13.44 -15.45 0.53
C ASP A 142 13.66 -15.33 2.04
N GLY A 143 13.96 -16.45 2.68
CA GLY A 143 14.25 -16.52 4.10
C GLY A 143 14.25 -17.95 4.66
N PRO A 144 14.08 -18.09 5.99
CA PRO A 144 13.86 -19.38 6.62
C PRO A 144 12.68 -20.13 6.00
N PRO A 145 12.77 -21.49 5.92
CA PRO A 145 11.73 -22.32 5.34
C PRO A 145 10.33 -22.01 5.89
N LEU A 146 9.34 -22.02 5.00
CA LEU A 146 7.94 -21.84 5.35
C LEU A 146 7.25 -23.20 5.48
N ARG A 147 6.33 -23.32 6.44
CA ARG A 147 5.44 -24.47 6.62
C ARG A 147 4.34 -24.52 5.57
N PHE A 148 3.91 -23.36 5.09
CA PHE A 148 3.06 -23.20 3.93
C PHE A 148 3.09 -21.75 3.43
N VAL A 149 2.58 -21.57 2.21
CA VAL A 149 2.24 -20.28 1.62
C VAL A 149 0.73 -20.26 1.39
N THR A 150 0.08 -19.14 1.70
CA THR A 150 -1.33 -18.93 1.38
C THR A 150 -1.52 -17.64 0.59
N LEU A 151 -2.49 -17.67 -0.32
CA LEU A 151 -2.98 -16.51 -1.04
C LEU A 151 -4.47 -16.34 -0.69
N LEU A 152 -4.82 -15.18 -0.15
CA LEU A 152 -6.15 -14.89 0.38
C LEU A 152 -7.11 -14.43 -0.72
N GLY A 153 -7.69 -15.39 -1.46
CA GLY A 153 -8.74 -15.15 -2.45
C GLY A 153 -8.32 -14.36 -3.67
N ASP A 154 -9.27 -14.28 -4.60
CA ASP A 154 -9.13 -13.71 -5.94
C ASP A 154 -7.86 -14.21 -6.62
N LEU A 155 -7.69 -15.54 -6.55
CA LEU A 155 -6.56 -16.22 -7.17
C LEU A 155 -6.62 -16.07 -8.69
N THR A 156 -7.83 -16.00 -9.23
CA THR A 156 -8.16 -15.76 -10.63
C THR A 156 -8.94 -14.46 -10.79
N GLN A 157 -8.94 -13.87 -11.99
CA GLN A 157 -9.74 -12.68 -12.29
C GLN A 157 -11.20 -13.03 -12.64
N ASP A 158 -11.43 -14.14 -13.34
CA ASP A 158 -12.71 -14.44 -14.00
C ASP A 158 -13.21 -15.88 -13.75
N SER A 159 -12.59 -16.63 -12.83
CA SER A 159 -12.82 -18.07 -12.63
C SER A 159 -12.58 -18.95 -13.87
N GLU A 160 -11.82 -18.48 -14.85
CA GLU A 160 -11.59 -19.25 -16.08
C GLU A 160 -10.64 -20.44 -15.82
N PRO A 161 -10.93 -21.64 -16.37
CA PRO A 161 -10.07 -22.82 -16.24
C PRO A 161 -8.58 -22.56 -16.52
N ALA A 162 -8.28 -21.79 -17.58
CA ALA A 162 -6.91 -21.48 -17.97
C ALA A 162 -6.19 -20.51 -17.01
N GLN A 163 -6.92 -19.68 -16.27
CA GLN A 163 -6.35 -18.83 -15.21
C GLN A 163 -5.91 -19.68 -14.01
N PHE A 164 -6.70 -20.69 -13.64
CA PHE A 164 -6.28 -21.67 -12.63
C PHE A 164 -5.10 -22.52 -13.09
N ASP A 165 -5.01 -22.88 -14.38
CA ASP A 165 -3.85 -23.61 -14.91
C ASP A 165 -2.57 -22.74 -14.83
N ARG A 166 -2.68 -21.42 -15.08
CA ARG A 166 -1.57 -20.46 -14.87
C ARG A 166 -1.20 -20.31 -13.40
N LEU A 167 -2.19 -20.25 -12.49
CA LEU A 167 -1.96 -20.27 -11.05
C LEU A 167 -1.21 -21.54 -10.63
N ALA A 168 -1.68 -22.71 -11.07
CA ALA A 168 -1.07 -24.00 -10.76
C ALA A 168 0.40 -24.05 -11.21
N ALA A 169 0.70 -23.53 -12.40
CA ALA A 169 2.08 -23.43 -12.89
C ALA A 169 2.95 -22.50 -12.03
N ALA A 170 2.40 -21.39 -11.54
CA ALA A 170 3.13 -20.46 -10.68
C ALA A 170 3.42 -21.05 -9.28
N VAL A 171 2.44 -21.68 -8.66
CA VAL A 171 2.60 -22.27 -7.30
C VAL A 171 3.38 -23.58 -7.31
N ALA A 172 3.48 -24.29 -8.45
CA ALA A 172 4.29 -25.49 -8.58
C ALA A 172 5.79 -25.25 -8.34
N GLY A 173 6.26 -24.00 -8.42
CA GLY A 173 7.63 -23.60 -8.09
C GLY A 173 7.91 -23.38 -6.60
N LEU A 174 6.89 -23.40 -5.74
CA LEU A 174 7.05 -23.22 -4.30
C LEU A 174 7.71 -24.45 -3.67
N HIS A 175 8.61 -24.22 -2.72
CA HIS A 175 9.17 -25.28 -1.88
C HIS A 175 8.21 -25.65 -0.74
N ALA A 176 7.44 -24.68 -0.25
CA ALA A 176 6.44 -24.87 0.79
C ALA A 176 5.07 -25.29 0.19
N PRO A 177 4.26 -26.09 0.90
CA PRO A 177 2.89 -26.38 0.52
C PRO A 177 2.05 -25.11 0.29
N PHE A 178 1.16 -25.15 -0.70
CA PHE A 178 0.23 -24.06 -1.00
C PHE A 178 -1.15 -24.31 -0.37
N VAL A 179 -1.66 -23.33 0.38
CA VAL A 179 -2.98 -23.36 1.03
C VAL A 179 -3.89 -22.33 0.35
N PRO A 180 -4.80 -22.74 -0.55
CA PRO A 180 -5.65 -21.83 -1.30
C PRO A 180 -6.86 -21.35 -0.47
N VAL A 181 -7.19 -20.06 -0.59
CA VAL A 181 -8.41 -19.46 -0.01
C VAL A 181 -9.22 -18.89 -1.16
N ALA A 182 -10.52 -19.15 -1.19
CA ALA A 182 -11.39 -18.68 -2.27
C ALA A 182 -11.77 -17.21 -2.10
N GLY A 183 -11.72 -16.43 -3.18
CA GLY A 183 -12.34 -15.10 -3.26
C GLY A 183 -13.57 -15.09 -4.15
N ASN A 184 -14.20 -13.92 -4.29
CA ASN A 184 -15.40 -13.79 -5.12
C ASN A 184 -15.10 -13.98 -6.61
N HIS A 185 -13.93 -13.56 -7.08
CA HIS A 185 -13.52 -13.76 -8.47
C HIS A 185 -13.21 -15.21 -8.81
N ASP A 186 -12.97 -16.06 -7.81
CA ASP A 186 -12.74 -17.50 -7.97
C ASP A 186 -14.04 -18.32 -8.03
N LEU A 187 -15.17 -17.69 -7.72
CA LEU A 187 -16.47 -18.33 -7.56
C LEU A 187 -17.53 -17.77 -8.53
N HIS A 188 -17.14 -17.01 -9.56
CA HIS A 188 -18.07 -16.41 -10.53
C HIS A 188 -18.94 -17.45 -11.26
N ASP A 189 -18.43 -18.68 -11.42
CA ASP A 189 -19.15 -19.82 -11.99
C ASP A 189 -19.90 -20.66 -10.94
N GLY A 190 -20.10 -20.12 -9.73
CA GLY A 190 -20.62 -20.86 -8.57
C GLY A 190 -19.58 -21.75 -7.88
N GLY A 191 -18.29 -21.59 -8.20
CA GLY A 191 -17.16 -22.36 -7.66
C GLY A 191 -16.97 -23.72 -8.32
N ALA A 192 -17.46 -23.92 -9.54
CA ALA A 192 -17.34 -25.20 -10.23
C ALA A 192 -15.87 -25.46 -10.63
N ALA A 193 -15.21 -24.48 -11.25
CA ALA A 193 -13.80 -24.56 -11.61
C ALA A 193 -12.88 -24.67 -10.37
N TRP A 194 -13.21 -23.92 -9.30
CA TRP A 194 -12.52 -24.00 -8.01
C TRP A 194 -12.53 -25.43 -7.45
N ARG A 195 -13.72 -26.02 -7.25
CA ARG A 195 -13.85 -27.34 -6.62
C ARG A 195 -13.10 -28.43 -7.37
N GLN A 196 -13.10 -28.35 -8.69
CA GLN A 196 -12.40 -29.32 -9.54
C GLN A 196 -10.88 -29.26 -9.41
N ARG A 197 -10.30 -28.10 -9.05
CA ARG A 197 -8.85 -27.87 -9.08
C ARG A 197 -8.21 -27.69 -7.71
N LEU A 198 -8.90 -27.03 -6.78
CA LEU A 198 -8.36 -26.60 -5.49
C LEU A 198 -9.08 -27.24 -4.29
N GLY A 199 -10.18 -27.98 -4.52
CA GLY A 199 -10.88 -28.74 -3.49
C GLY A 199 -11.93 -27.91 -2.73
N PRO A 200 -12.12 -28.12 -1.41
CA PRO A 200 -13.14 -27.43 -0.66
C PRO A 200 -12.81 -25.94 -0.51
N ASP A 201 -13.83 -25.08 -0.42
CA ASP A 201 -13.67 -23.64 -0.19
C ASP A 201 -13.72 -23.26 1.31
N ALA A 202 -13.94 -24.24 2.19
CA ALA A 202 -13.89 -24.11 3.63
C ALA A 202 -13.40 -25.43 4.27
N TYR A 203 -12.37 -25.35 5.11
CA TYR A 203 -11.67 -26.51 5.68
C TYR A 203 -10.74 -26.07 6.83
N GLY A 204 -9.95 -26.98 7.40
CA GLY A 204 -8.89 -26.58 8.31
C GLY A 204 -7.92 -27.71 8.64
N PHE A 205 -6.88 -27.36 9.39
CA PHE A 205 -5.81 -28.26 9.81
C PHE A 205 -5.10 -27.71 11.05
N ASP A 206 -4.41 -28.57 11.79
CA ASP A 206 -3.61 -28.19 12.95
C ASP A 206 -2.11 -28.32 12.65
N LEU A 207 -1.28 -27.45 13.22
CA LEU A 207 0.18 -27.47 13.13
C LEU A 207 0.80 -27.35 14.52
N ALA A 208 1.89 -28.06 14.79
CA ALA A 208 2.70 -27.83 15.99
C ALA A 208 3.83 -26.83 15.70
N ASP A 209 4.08 -25.92 16.63
CA ASP A 209 5.28 -25.09 16.62
C ASP A 209 6.51 -25.82 17.20
N GLU A 210 7.65 -25.12 17.26
CA GLU A 210 8.92 -25.70 17.74
C GLU A 210 8.85 -26.15 19.21
N ASP A 211 8.02 -25.49 20.01
CA ASP A 211 7.79 -25.77 21.43
C ASP A 211 6.72 -26.87 21.64
N GLY A 212 5.99 -27.23 20.57
CA GLY A 212 4.93 -28.24 20.57
C GLY A 212 3.55 -27.67 20.89
N ALA A 213 3.39 -26.35 20.94
CA ALA A 213 2.08 -25.73 21.03
C ALA A 213 1.37 -25.86 19.68
N VAL A 214 0.08 -26.21 19.72
CA VAL A 214 -0.72 -26.40 18.50
C VAL A 214 -1.33 -25.07 18.08
N VAL A 215 -1.12 -24.73 16.82
CA VAL A 215 -1.79 -23.65 16.09
C VAL A 215 -2.79 -24.27 15.12
N ARG A 216 -4.06 -23.94 15.30
CA ARG A 216 -5.14 -24.31 14.38
C ARG A 216 -5.25 -23.30 13.26
N VAL A 217 -5.33 -23.78 12.02
CA VAL A 217 -5.60 -22.97 10.83
C VAL A 217 -6.96 -23.35 10.27
N LEU A 218 -7.86 -22.38 10.21
CA LEU A 218 -9.17 -22.49 9.60
C LEU A 218 -9.19 -21.72 8.28
N VAL A 219 -9.64 -22.34 7.19
CA VAL A 219 -9.97 -21.66 5.94
C VAL A 219 -11.48 -21.58 5.84
N TRP A 220 -12.04 -20.39 5.62
CA TRP A 220 -13.48 -20.23 5.42
C TRP A 220 -13.77 -19.45 4.14
N ASN A 221 -14.97 -19.66 3.58
CA ASN A 221 -15.46 -18.89 2.44
C ASN A 221 -16.20 -17.63 2.90
N GLY A 222 -15.52 -16.48 2.86
CA GLY A 222 -16.06 -15.19 3.33
C GLY A 222 -17.15 -14.58 2.45
N PHE A 223 -17.49 -15.21 1.32
CA PHE A 223 -18.51 -14.76 0.38
C PHE A 223 -19.79 -15.60 0.39
N THR A 224 -19.86 -16.56 1.30
CA THR A 224 -21.14 -17.15 1.70
C THR A 224 -21.91 -16.18 2.58
N ASP A 225 -23.23 -16.34 2.71
CA ASP A 225 -23.96 -15.51 3.66
C ASP A 225 -23.46 -15.80 5.09
N ASP A 226 -23.52 -14.79 5.96
CA ASP A 226 -22.95 -14.93 7.30
C ASP A 226 -23.59 -16.04 8.14
N THR A 227 -24.83 -16.45 7.86
CA THR A 227 -25.47 -17.56 8.58
C THR A 227 -24.78 -18.87 8.20
N ASP A 228 -24.50 -19.06 6.92
CA ASP A 228 -23.70 -20.18 6.41
C ASP A 228 -22.28 -20.15 6.97
N GLN A 229 -21.65 -18.97 7.07
CA GLN A 229 -20.35 -18.82 7.71
C GLN A 229 -20.38 -19.28 9.18
N ALA A 230 -21.34 -18.80 9.97
CA ALA A 230 -21.48 -19.19 11.37
C ALA A 230 -21.80 -20.68 11.54
N ALA A 231 -22.68 -21.21 10.69
CA ALA A 231 -23.05 -22.63 10.70
C ALA A 231 -21.84 -23.54 10.43
N PHE A 232 -20.94 -23.16 9.52
CA PHE A 232 -19.70 -23.88 9.31
C PHE A 232 -18.80 -23.89 10.56
N LEU A 233 -18.66 -22.75 11.25
CA LEU A 233 -17.86 -22.68 12.47
C LEU A 233 -18.43 -23.58 13.58
N ASP A 234 -19.74 -23.56 13.77
CA ASP A 234 -20.46 -24.41 14.74
C ASP A 234 -20.40 -25.89 14.36
N LEU A 235 -20.29 -26.18 13.05
CA LEU A 235 -20.13 -27.53 12.55
C LEU A 235 -18.76 -28.11 12.90
N VAL A 236 -17.67 -27.33 12.85
CA VAL A 236 -16.31 -27.89 12.97
C VAL A 236 -15.66 -27.65 14.33
N LEU A 237 -15.65 -26.41 14.84
CA LEU A 237 -14.83 -26.03 15.98
C LEU A 237 -15.22 -26.76 17.29
N PRO A 238 -16.51 -26.95 17.63
CA PRO A 238 -16.89 -27.67 18.85
C PRO A 238 -16.51 -29.16 18.88
N ARG A 239 -16.18 -29.75 17.72
CA ARG A 239 -15.80 -31.17 17.59
C ARG A 239 -14.30 -31.40 17.75
N LEU A 240 -13.52 -30.33 17.80
CA LEU A 240 -12.08 -30.38 17.84
C LEU A 240 -11.56 -30.05 19.25
N PRO A 241 -10.41 -30.61 19.66
CA PRO A 241 -9.81 -30.26 20.94
C PRO A 241 -9.39 -28.78 20.96
N PRO A 242 -9.35 -28.14 22.15
CA PRO A 242 -8.80 -26.81 22.31
C PRO A 242 -7.31 -26.80 21.99
N VAL A 243 -6.82 -25.67 21.48
CA VAL A 243 -5.44 -25.48 21.05
C VAL A 243 -4.87 -24.17 21.63
N ALA A 244 -3.57 -23.93 21.45
CA ALA A 244 -2.93 -22.73 21.99
C ALA A 244 -3.30 -21.45 21.21
N THR A 245 -3.52 -21.59 19.90
CA THR A 245 -3.92 -20.47 19.03
C THR A 245 -4.80 -20.98 17.89
N THR A 246 -5.85 -20.26 17.57
CA THR A 246 -6.64 -20.46 16.35
C THR A 246 -6.52 -19.25 15.45
N ILE A 247 -6.03 -19.48 14.23
CA ILE A 247 -6.05 -18.49 13.16
C ILE A 247 -7.07 -18.88 12.11
N ALA A 248 -7.62 -17.88 11.45
CA ALA A 248 -8.51 -18.09 10.33
C ALA A 248 -8.07 -17.27 9.11
N LEU A 249 -8.20 -17.89 7.93
CA LEU A 249 -7.82 -17.37 6.63
C LEU A 249 -9.10 -17.27 5.79
N GLY A 250 -9.42 -16.07 5.34
CA GLY A 250 -10.56 -15.79 4.47
C GLY A 250 -10.22 -14.69 3.49
N HIS A 251 -11.06 -14.50 2.47
CA HIS A 251 -10.84 -13.40 1.53
C HIS A 251 -11.44 -12.08 2.04
N ALA A 252 -12.74 -12.06 2.31
CA ALA A 252 -13.45 -10.89 2.86
C ALA A 252 -13.40 -10.87 4.39
N PRO A 253 -13.27 -9.68 5.01
CA PRO A 253 -13.36 -9.61 6.46
C PRO A 253 -14.78 -9.83 6.97
N PRO A 254 -14.92 -10.57 8.09
CA PRO A 254 -16.23 -10.91 8.63
C PRO A 254 -16.93 -9.66 9.17
N ARG A 255 -18.28 -9.67 9.11
CA ARG A 255 -19.10 -8.67 9.83
C ARG A 255 -18.94 -8.82 11.34
N ASP A 256 -19.32 -7.79 12.08
CA ASP A 256 -19.14 -7.70 13.54
C ASP A 256 -19.67 -8.93 14.29
N TRP A 257 -20.91 -9.33 14.04
CA TRP A 257 -21.50 -10.45 14.76
C TRP A 257 -20.82 -11.79 14.44
N VAL A 258 -20.29 -11.95 13.21
CA VAL A 258 -19.53 -13.15 12.82
C VAL A 258 -18.19 -13.18 13.54
N ILE A 259 -17.49 -12.05 13.63
CA ILE A 259 -16.21 -12.02 14.35
C ILE A 259 -16.39 -12.16 15.86
N GLU A 260 -17.49 -11.64 16.41
CA GLU A 260 -17.90 -11.90 17.80
C GLU A 260 -18.16 -13.39 18.02
N HIS A 261 -18.90 -14.04 17.11
CA HIS A 261 -19.15 -15.49 17.16
C HIS A 261 -17.85 -16.28 17.09
N MET A 262 -16.94 -15.93 16.17
CA MET A 262 -15.59 -16.50 16.09
C MET A 262 -14.83 -16.37 17.41
N ALA A 263 -14.93 -15.22 18.09
CA ALA A 263 -14.30 -15.01 19.40
C ALA A 263 -14.86 -15.99 20.45
N THR A 264 -16.18 -16.23 20.46
CA THR A 264 -16.80 -17.20 21.39
C THR A 264 -16.33 -18.64 21.15
N LEU A 265 -15.91 -18.95 19.91
CA LEU A 265 -15.38 -20.24 19.51
C LEU A 265 -13.84 -20.33 19.64
N GLY A 266 -13.20 -19.29 20.19
CA GLY A 266 -11.76 -19.28 20.48
C GLY A 266 -10.87 -18.99 19.27
N VAL A 267 -11.34 -18.21 18.29
CA VAL A 267 -10.51 -17.66 17.20
C VAL A 267 -9.72 -16.44 17.72
N ASP A 268 -8.40 -16.45 17.58
CA ASP A 268 -7.52 -15.39 18.07
C ASP A 268 -7.18 -14.36 16.99
N ALA A 269 -7.05 -14.80 15.74
CA ALA A 269 -6.67 -13.95 14.62
C ALA A 269 -7.33 -14.34 13.31
N VAL A 270 -7.59 -13.34 12.47
CA VAL A 270 -8.17 -13.46 11.13
C VAL A 270 -7.26 -12.78 10.13
N PHE A 271 -6.97 -13.41 9.00
CA PHE A 271 -6.23 -12.83 7.88
C PHE A 271 -7.14 -12.72 6.66
N THR A 272 -7.14 -11.55 6.02
CA THR A 272 -8.04 -11.17 4.92
C THR A 272 -7.31 -10.42 3.79
N GLY A 273 -7.91 -10.33 2.60
CA GLY A 273 -7.27 -9.77 1.39
C GLY A 273 -8.13 -8.77 0.60
N HIS A 274 -9.44 -9.03 0.47
CA HIS A 274 -10.38 -8.44 -0.50
C HIS A 274 -10.32 -6.92 -0.77
N TRP A 275 -9.82 -6.12 0.17
CA TRP A 275 -9.71 -4.66 0.02
C TRP A 275 -8.40 -4.16 -0.57
N HIS A 276 -7.49 -5.09 -0.89
CA HIS A 276 -6.16 -4.79 -1.40
C HIS A 276 -5.46 -3.78 -0.48
N ALA A 277 -5.63 -3.91 0.82
CA ALA A 277 -5.25 -2.91 1.80
C ALA A 277 -4.50 -3.54 2.96
N SER A 278 -3.55 -2.78 3.51
CA SER A 278 -2.76 -3.23 4.64
C SER A 278 -3.32 -2.62 5.92
N ARG A 279 -3.99 -3.44 6.74
CA ARG A 279 -4.72 -2.98 7.94
C ARG A 279 -4.56 -3.96 9.09
N LYS A 280 -4.57 -3.43 10.31
CA LYS A 280 -4.73 -4.19 11.56
C LYS A 280 -5.89 -3.63 12.36
N GLN A 281 -6.82 -4.49 12.79
CA GLN A 281 -7.91 -4.13 13.70
C GLN A 281 -8.05 -5.16 14.83
N LEU A 282 -8.48 -4.71 16.00
CA LEU A 282 -8.88 -5.59 17.10
C LEU A 282 -10.40 -5.47 17.27
N ARG A 283 -11.13 -6.57 17.11
CA ARG A 283 -12.59 -6.61 17.23
C ARG A 283 -12.99 -7.83 18.07
N ALA A 284 -13.75 -7.62 19.13
CA ALA A 284 -14.18 -8.67 20.06
C ALA A 284 -13.03 -9.56 20.61
N GLY A 285 -11.80 -9.01 20.73
CA GLY A 285 -10.61 -9.77 21.14
C GLY A 285 -9.89 -10.51 20.01
N VAL A 286 -10.47 -10.55 18.81
CA VAL A 286 -9.87 -11.15 17.60
C VAL A 286 -9.07 -10.09 16.84
N THR A 287 -7.82 -10.41 16.51
CA THR A 287 -6.99 -9.52 15.68
C THR A 287 -7.22 -9.82 14.20
N GLU A 288 -7.78 -8.87 13.47
CA GLU A 288 -7.91 -8.93 12.01
C GLU A 288 -6.73 -8.25 11.33
N TRP A 289 -6.10 -8.96 10.39
CA TRP A 289 -5.04 -8.51 9.52
C TRP A 289 -5.50 -8.52 8.06
N SER A 290 -5.72 -7.35 7.49
CA SER A 290 -5.89 -7.21 6.05
C SER A 290 -4.51 -7.15 5.39
N THR A 291 -4.33 -7.96 4.37
CA THR A 291 -3.12 -8.06 3.56
C THR A 291 -3.36 -7.33 2.26
N GLU A 292 -2.40 -6.51 1.85
CA GLU A 292 -2.39 -5.87 0.55
C GLU A 292 -2.16 -6.88 -0.59
N SER A 293 -2.53 -6.49 -1.81
CA SER A 293 -2.31 -7.34 -2.98
C SER A 293 -0.84 -7.71 -3.15
N LEU A 294 -0.63 -8.96 -3.54
CA LEU A 294 0.70 -9.52 -3.67
C LEU A 294 1.48 -8.88 -4.82
N ILE A 295 0.85 -8.53 -5.94
CA ILE A 295 1.56 -8.18 -7.18
C ILE A 295 1.25 -6.78 -7.71
N MET A 296 0.31 -6.08 -7.10
CA MET A 296 -0.09 -4.72 -7.48
C MET A 296 -0.31 -3.83 -6.25
N GLY A 297 -0.29 -2.52 -6.47
CA GLY A 297 -0.54 -1.56 -5.39
C GLY A 297 -1.98 -1.62 -4.90
N GLY A 298 -2.19 -1.32 -3.63
CA GLY A 298 -3.47 -1.36 -2.96
C GLY A 298 -4.43 -0.23 -3.32
N LEU A 299 -5.73 -0.45 -3.09
CA LEU A 299 -6.76 0.59 -3.19
C LEU A 299 -6.50 1.76 -2.24
N ASP A 300 -5.86 1.47 -1.12
CA ASP A 300 -5.46 2.40 -0.10
C ASP A 300 -4.14 3.14 -0.43
N GLN A 301 -3.52 2.86 -1.59
CA GLN A 301 -2.19 3.34 -2.04
C GLN A 301 -1.00 2.69 -1.33
N THR A 302 -1.20 1.59 -0.60
CA THR A 302 -0.09 0.79 -0.06
C THR A 302 0.64 0.08 -1.20
N PRO A 303 1.98 0.04 -1.23
CA PRO A 303 2.70 -0.74 -2.23
C PRO A 303 2.41 -2.24 -2.10
N ALA A 304 2.50 -2.97 -3.22
CA ALA A 304 2.39 -4.43 -3.25
C ALA A 304 3.27 -5.09 -2.18
N GLY A 305 2.77 -6.15 -1.56
CA GLY A 305 3.44 -6.73 -0.40
C GLY A 305 2.82 -8.04 0.08
N PHE A 306 3.36 -8.54 1.18
CA PHE A 306 2.90 -9.77 1.81
C PHE A 306 3.29 -9.77 3.28
N ARG A 307 2.72 -10.71 4.05
CA ARG A 307 3.06 -10.90 5.46
C ARG A 307 3.78 -12.23 5.66
N THR A 308 4.68 -12.29 6.63
CA THR A 308 5.08 -13.57 7.23
C THR A 308 4.61 -13.63 8.66
N VAL A 309 4.08 -14.79 9.04
CA VAL A 309 3.60 -15.07 10.38
C VAL A 309 4.47 -16.15 10.99
N THR A 310 4.95 -15.91 12.21
CA THR A 310 5.71 -16.89 12.99
C THR A 310 4.95 -17.17 14.28
N ALA A 311 4.76 -18.44 14.60
CA ALA A 311 4.19 -18.88 15.87
C ALA A 311 5.27 -19.50 16.76
N ARG A 312 5.29 -19.11 18.03
CA ARG A 312 6.17 -19.69 19.04
C ARG A 312 5.49 -19.70 20.40
N ALA A 313 5.50 -20.85 21.08
CA ALA A 313 4.72 -21.10 22.29
C ALA A 313 3.25 -20.65 22.17
N GLY A 314 2.63 -20.84 21.00
CA GLY A 314 1.26 -20.38 20.74
C GLY A 314 1.09 -18.86 20.69
N GLN A 315 2.17 -18.09 20.46
CA GLN A 315 2.10 -16.65 20.26
C GLN A 315 2.49 -16.29 18.83
N LEU A 316 1.64 -15.49 18.19
CA LEU A 316 1.87 -15.05 16.82
C LEU A 316 2.72 -13.78 16.78
N THR A 317 3.68 -13.76 15.88
CA THR A 317 4.34 -12.54 15.42
C THR A 317 4.15 -12.36 13.94
N VAL A 318 3.65 -11.19 13.53
CA VAL A 318 3.40 -10.85 12.13
C VAL A 318 4.39 -9.78 11.68
N ASP A 319 5.04 -10.02 10.54
CA ASP A 319 5.97 -9.13 9.86
C ASP A 319 5.45 -8.78 8.46
N ASP A 320 5.42 -7.49 8.13
CA ASP A 320 5.05 -6.96 6.81
C ASP A 320 6.26 -6.81 5.90
N HIS A 321 6.12 -7.22 4.64
CA HIS A 321 7.14 -7.15 3.59
C HIS A 321 6.60 -6.44 2.35
N ARG A 322 7.48 -5.84 1.54
CA ARG A 322 7.10 -5.23 0.25
C ARG A 322 7.64 -6.08 -0.88
N GLN A 323 6.86 -6.21 -1.95
CA GLN A 323 7.41 -6.68 -3.21
C GLN A 323 8.31 -5.62 -3.80
N LEU A 324 9.51 -6.03 -4.19
CA LEU A 324 10.46 -5.17 -4.87
C LEU A 324 10.76 -5.71 -6.26
N ALA A 325 10.85 -4.83 -7.25
CA ALA A 325 11.32 -5.20 -8.59
C ALA A 325 12.76 -5.76 -8.57
N ALA A 326 13.58 -5.28 -7.62
CA ALA A 326 14.90 -5.79 -7.32
C ALA A 326 15.27 -5.45 -5.86
N PRO A 327 16.16 -6.22 -5.21
CA PRO A 327 16.68 -5.86 -3.88
C PRO A 327 17.25 -4.45 -3.88
N LEU A 328 16.85 -3.64 -2.89
CA LEU A 328 17.30 -2.27 -2.73
C LEU A 328 18.54 -2.24 -1.84
N LEU A 329 19.62 -1.63 -2.32
CA LEU A 329 20.82 -1.32 -1.54
C LEU A 329 21.38 0.03 -2.01
N GLY A 330 21.41 1.02 -1.12
CA GLY A 330 21.80 2.37 -1.49
C GLY A 330 22.26 3.23 -0.32
N LEU A 331 22.96 4.32 -0.65
CA LEU A 331 23.45 5.26 0.35
C LEU A 331 22.48 6.44 0.51
N ILE A 332 21.98 6.64 1.73
CA ILE A 332 21.11 7.78 2.08
C ILE A 332 21.96 8.98 2.50
N SER A 333 22.95 8.76 3.36
CA SER A 333 23.82 9.84 3.89
C SER A 333 25.25 9.35 4.09
N PRO A 334 26.26 10.03 3.51
CA PRO A 334 26.13 11.16 2.59
C PRO A 334 25.42 10.74 1.28
N SER A 335 24.66 11.62 0.63
CA SER A 335 23.98 11.22 -0.61
C SER A 335 24.99 11.00 -1.74
N ALA A 336 24.68 10.08 -2.67
CA ALA A 336 25.58 9.68 -3.77
C ALA A 336 26.03 10.84 -4.68
N ARG A 337 25.23 11.92 -4.78
CA ARG A 337 25.57 13.16 -5.49
C ARG A 337 25.76 14.36 -4.55
N GLY A 338 25.67 14.12 -3.25
CA GLY A 338 25.87 15.12 -2.22
C GLY A 338 27.33 15.36 -1.90
N CYS A 339 27.52 16.26 -0.95
CA CYS A 339 28.82 16.76 -0.52
C CYS A 339 28.88 16.64 1.01
N GLU A 340 29.82 15.86 1.54
CA GLU A 340 29.99 15.65 2.98
C GLU A 340 30.81 16.77 3.62
N HIS A 341 30.30 17.36 4.70
CA HIS A 341 30.96 18.46 5.41
C HIS A 341 31.46 17.98 6.78
N ALA A 342 32.47 18.65 7.34
CA ALA A 342 32.98 18.34 8.68
C ALA A 342 31.83 18.36 9.72
N GLY A 343 31.60 17.23 10.42
CA GLY A 343 30.49 17.05 11.37
C GLY A 343 29.42 16.04 10.96
N ALA A 344 29.65 15.23 9.93
CA ALA A 344 28.73 14.19 9.47
C ALA A 344 28.28 13.21 10.58
N ARG A 345 26.98 12.88 10.59
CA ARG A 345 26.30 12.09 11.63
C ARG A 345 26.44 10.56 11.47
N GLY A 346 27.40 10.11 10.66
CA GLY A 346 27.60 8.70 10.33
C GLY A 346 26.85 8.26 9.07
N LEU A 347 27.30 7.15 8.50
CA LEU A 347 26.73 6.50 7.32
C LEU A 347 25.28 6.09 7.58
N ARG A 348 24.41 6.40 6.62
CA ARG A 348 23.03 5.90 6.56
C ARG A 348 22.82 5.18 5.24
N VAL A 349 22.32 3.96 5.33
CA VAL A 349 22.16 3.03 4.21
C VAL A 349 20.70 2.59 4.17
N VAL A 350 20.15 2.49 2.96
CA VAL A 350 18.89 1.78 2.73
C VAL A 350 19.22 0.33 2.32
N ALA A 351 18.54 -0.63 2.91
CA ALA A 351 18.57 -2.02 2.47
C ALA A 351 17.21 -2.67 2.64
N ALA A 352 16.69 -3.30 1.58
CA ALA A 352 15.43 -4.03 1.60
C ALA A 352 15.42 -5.15 0.56
N GLY A 353 14.72 -6.25 0.87
CA GLY A 353 14.49 -7.35 -0.06
C GLY A 353 13.93 -8.59 0.63
N GLY A 354 13.01 -9.27 -0.04
CA GLY A 354 12.48 -10.59 0.36
C GLY A 354 11.72 -10.60 1.68
N ALA A 355 11.60 -11.79 2.27
CA ALA A 355 10.81 -12.06 3.48
C ALA A 355 11.60 -11.91 4.79
N THR A 356 12.84 -11.42 4.75
CA THR A 356 13.69 -11.26 5.94
C THR A 356 14.50 -9.97 5.93
N ARG A 357 14.99 -9.56 7.11
CA ARG A 357 15.84 -8.37 7.21
C ARG A 357 17.25 -8.71 6.73
N PRO A 358 17.84 -7.95 5.79
CA PRO A 358 19.20 -8.19 5.34
C PRO A 358 20.23 -7.80 6.41
N ARG A 359 21.36 -8.52 6.44
CA ARG A 359 22.58 -8.05 7.11
C ARG A 359 23.28 -7.06 6.17
N VAL A 360 23.68 -5.90 6.70
CA VAL A 360 24.34 -4.85 5.91
C VAL A 360 25.72 -4.58 6.45
N GLU A 361 26.68 -4.47 5.54
CA GLU A 361 28.06 -4.08 5.82
C GLU A 361 28.49 -2.95 4.89
N ALA A 362 29.45 -2.15 5.34
CA ALA A 362 30.05 -1.09 4.55
C ALA A 362 31.57 -1.07 4.74
N ARG A 363 32.29 -0.65 3.69
CA ARG A 363 33.70 -0.26 3.79
C ARG A 363 33.91 1.10 3.14
N LEU A 364 34.83 1.86 3.71
CA LEU A 364 35.30 3.14 3.18
C LEU A 364 36.64 2.92 2.50
N ASP A 365 36.74 3.30 1.23
CA ASP A 365 37.90 3.05 0.36
C ASP A 365 38.35 1.58 0.45
N ASP A 366 39.65 1.34 0.63
CA ASP A 366 40.26 0.01 0.81
C ASP A 366 40.24 -0.49 2.26
N GLY A 367 39.42 0.12 3.12
CA GLY A 367 39.27 -0.27 4.52
C GLY A 367 38.56 -1.62 4.72
N PRO A 368 38.51 -2.14 5.96
CA PRO A 368 37.79 -3.37 6.26
C PRO A 368 36.27 -3.18 6.17
N TRP A 369 35.57 -4.27 5.84
CA TRP A 369 34.12 -4.35 5.98
C TRP A 369 33.72 -4.20 7.45
N GLN A 370 32.70 -3.38 7.70
CA GLN A 370 32.16 -3.09 9.01
C GLN A 370 30.65 -3.26 8.99
N ASP A 371 30.09 -3.85 10.04
CA ASP A 371 28.64 -4.00 10.18
C ASP A 371 27.94 -2.63 10.24
N VAL A 372 26.83 -2.52 9.51
CA VAL A 372 25.92 -1.37 9.54
C VAL A 372 24.59 -1.86 10.12
N PRO A 373 24.39 -1.74 11.44
CA PRO A 373 23.21 -2.30 12.09
C PRO A 373 21.91 -1.65 11.59
N HIS A 374 20.85 -2.45 11.60
CA HIS A 374 19.49 -2.01 11.35
C HIS A 374 19.06 -0.99 12.41
N VAL A 375 18.34 0.05 11.98
CA VAL A 375 17.78 1.10 12.86
C VAL A 375 16.27 0.98 12.93
N ALA A 376 15.58 1.10 11.80
CA ALA A 376 14.13 1.07 11.67
C ALA A 376 13.75 0.88 10.21
N GLY A 377 12.59 0.28 9.90
CA GLY A 377 12.15 0.08 8.51
C GLY A 377 13.24 -0.54 7.63
N TRP A 378 13.67 0.17 6.59
CA TRP A 378 14.77 -0.21 5.69
C TRP A 378 16.08 0.51 5.98
N LEU A 379 16.13 1.31 7.06
CA LEU A 379 17.27 2.14 7.42
C LEU A 379 18.28 1.34 8.25
N HIS A 380 19.53 1.41 7.81
CA HIS A 380 20.71 0.97 8.53
C HIS A 380 21.63 2.17 8.78
N ALA A 381 22.31 2.20 9.91
CA ALA A 381 23.25 3.29 10.20
C ALA A 381 24.46 2.85 11.02
N ALA A 382 25.60 3.45 10.74
CA ALA A 382 26.84 3.24 11.49
C ALA A 382 27.57 4.58 11.67
N PRO A 383 28.36 4.76 12.74
CA PRO A 383 29.14 5.99 12.97
C PRO A 383 30.36 6.14 12.02
N LEU A 384 30.30 5.56 10.82
CA LEU A 384 31.32 5.66 9.78
C LEU A 384 31.23 7.00 9.07
N ARG A 385 32.36 7.69 8.93
CA ARG A 385 32.42 9.05 8.36
C ARG A 385 33.44 9.10 7.23
N PRO A 386 33.01 9.16 5.97
CA PRO A 386 33.89 9.60 4.91
C PRO A 386 34.42 11.01 5.27
N GLY A 387 35.74 11.19 5.22
CA GLY A 387 36.36 12.48 5.49
C GLY A 387 36.05 13.51 4.38
N PRO A 388 36.57 14.74 4.46
CA PRO A 388 36.32 15.81 3.49
C PRO A 388 37.14 15.64 2.19
N ARG A 389 37.40 14.40 1.75
CA ARG A 389 38.10 14.07 0.50
C ARG A 389 37.22 13.15 -0.35
N PRO A 390 37.54 12.89 -1.63
CA PRO A 390 36.80 11.90 -2.37
C PRO A 390 37.00 10.52 -1.73
N HIS A 391 35.91 9.77 -1.64
CA HIS A 391 35.88 8.44 -1.04
C HIS A 391 35.07 7.48 -1.91
N GLN A 392 35.33 6.19 -1.78
CA GLN A 392 34.41 5.15 -2.22
C GLN A 392 33.75 4.52 -1.01
N VAL A 393 32.42 4.39 -1.05
CA VAL A 393 31.66 3.63 -0.08
C VAL A 393 31.19 2.36 -0.78
N ALA A 394 31.77 1.22 -0.43
CA ALA A 394 31.23 -0.06 -0.86
C ALA A 394 30.25 -0.58 0.20
N LEU A 395 29.09 -1.02 -0.26
CA LEU A 395 28.01 -1.56 0.54
C LEU A 395 27.80 -3.02 0.16
N ARG A 396 27.48 -3.85 1.15
CA ARG A 396 27.10 -5.23 0.97
C ARG A 396 25.83 -5.51 1.77
N SER A 397 24.88 -6.17 1.13
CA SER A 397 23.67 -6.72 1.73
C SER A 397 23.67 -8.23 1.58
N THR A 398 23.37 -8.95 2.65
CA THR A 398 23.24 -10.42 2.65
C THR A 398 21.86 -10.81 3.15
N LEU A 399 21.13 -11.57 2.33
CA LEU A 399 19.77 -12.05 2.58
C LEU A 399 19.70 -13.54 2.25
N GLY A 400 19.73 -14.41 3.27
CA GLY A 400 19.88 -15.84 3.06
C GLY A 400 21.17 -16.15 2.28
N ALA A 401 21.05 -16.83 1.14
CA ALA A 401 22.16 -17.11 0.23
C ALA A 401 22.49 -15.96 -0.75
N ARG A 402 21.62 -14.94 -0.85
CA ARG A 402 21.81 -13.83 -1.80
C ARG A 402 22.74 -12.78 -1.21
N VAL A 403 23.69 -12.32 -2.01
CA VAL A 403 24.59 -11.22 -1.69
C VAL A 403 24.49 -10.15 -2.78
N THR A 404 24.17 -8.93 -2.38
CA THR A 404 24.16 -7.75 -3.25
C THR A 404 25.27 -6.81 -2.81
N GLU A 405 26.14 -6.42 -3.73
CA GLU A 405 27.19 -5.42 -3.48
C GLU A 405 27.03 -4.23 -4.42
N THR A 406 27.34 -3.04 -3.93
CA THR A 406 27.43 -1.82 -4.75
C THR A 406 28.55 -0.93 -4.23
N THR A 407 29.18 -0.16 -5.12
CA THR A 407 30.21 0.82 -4.75
C THR A 407 29.80 2.19 -5.25
N ILE A 408 29.77 3.15 -4.33
CA ILE A 408 29.29 4.50 -4.58
C ILE A 408 30.45 5.47 -4.38
N ALA A 409 30.75 6.26 -5.40
CA ALA A 409 31.74 7.32 -5.31
C ALA A 409 31.12 8.54 -4.61
N VAL A 410 31.73 8.98 -3.51
CA VAL A 410 31.35 10.19 -2.77
C VAL A 410 32.38 11.28 -3.12
N PRO A 411 32.00 12.35 -3.82
CA PRO A 411 32.93 13.40 -4.23
C PRO A 411 33.38 14.26 -3.04
N ALA A 412 34.56 14.89 -3.15
CA ALA A 412 34.97 15.96 -2.23
C ALA A 412 34.28 17.28 -2.54
N CYS A 413 33.95 18.00 -1.48
CA CYS A 413 33.33 19.32 -1.56
C CYS A 413 34.39 20.40 -1.86
N ALA A 414 34.17 21.20 -2.90
CA ALA A 414 34.84 22.50 -3.08
C ALA A 414 33.86 23.62 -2.71
N GLY A 415 33.60 23.86 -1.43
CA GLY A 415 32.60 24.86 -0.99
C GLY A 415 32.31 24.80 0.51
N PRO A 416 31.70 25.85 1.11
CA PRO A 416 31.65 26.00 2.56
C PRO A 416 30.78 24.94 3.23
N ALA A 417 31.12 24.66 4.49
CA ALA A 417 30.37 23.82 5.43
C ALA A 417 28.85 24.03 5.33
N ARG A 418 28.06 22.95 5.51
CA ARG A 418 26.63 23.01 5.87
C ARG A 418 26.38 24.23 6.78
N PRO A 419 25.31 25.01 6.57
CA PRO A 419 24.98 26.09 7.48
C PRO A 419 24.91 25.53 8.90
N ALA A 420 25.70 26.09 9.83
CA ALA A 420 25.77 25.60 11.21
C ALA A 420 24.40 25.62 11.91
N ARG A 421 23.48 26.47 11.42
CA ARG A 421 22.04 26.46 11.69
C ARG A 421 21.29 26.82 10.41
N PRO A 422 20.36 25.99 9.93
CA PRO A 422 19.54 26.33 8.77
C PRO A 422 18.68 27.57 9.07
N ARG A 423 18.64 28.52 8.12
CA ARG A 423 17.76 29.70 8.20
C ARG A 423 16.43 29.36 7.57
N VAL A 424 15.54 28.79 8.38
CA VAL A 424 14.20 28.37 7.96
C VAL A 424 13.13 28.95 8.88
N ALA A 425 12.00 29.32 8.30
CA ALA A 425 10.87 29.93 9.01
C ALA A 425 9.53 29.61 8.30
N GLY A 426 8.43 30.12 8.84
CA GLY A 426 7.10 29.90 8.29
C GLY A 426 6.53 28.51 8.59
N GLY A 427 5.43 28.16 7.92
CA GLY A 427 4.71 26.92 8.15
C GLY A 427 4.00 26.39 6.92
N TRP A 428 3.74 25.09 6.96
CA TRP A 428 2.94 24.29 6.06
C TRP A 428 1.97 23.47 6.92
N PRO A 429 1.02 24.13 7.62
CA PRO A 429 0.35 23.55 8.80
C PRO A 429 -0.70 22.48 8.49
N GLN A 430 -1.07 22.31 7.22
CA GLN A 430 -2.08 21.36 6.77
C GLN A 430 -1.67 20.73 5.45
N LEU A 431 -2.42 19.72 4.99
CA LEU A 431 -2.24 19.11 3.66
C LEU A 431 -2.12 20.18 2.59
N GLN A 432 -1.09 20.09 1.75
CA GLN A 432 -0.83 21.04 0.66
C GLN A 432 -0.78 22.53 1.11
N GLY A 433 -0.45 22.78 2.38
CA GLY A 433 -0.08 24.06 2.95
C GLY A 433 -1.20 24.81 3.68
N GLY A 434 -2.46 24.43 3.48
CA GLY A 434 -3.59 25.16 4.04
C GLY A 434 -4.92 24.47 3.77
N PRO A 435 -6.04 25.00 4.30
CA PRO A 435 -7.34 24.33 4.25
C PRO A 435 -7.99 24.30 2.85
N ASP A 436 -7.39 24.97 1.87
CA ASP A 436 -7.79 24.98 0.46
C ASP A 436 -6.89 24.12 -0.45
N HIS A 437 -5.89 23.46 0.15
CA HIS A 437 -5.02 22.43 -0.45
C HIS A 437 -4.27 22.84 -1.72
N ARG A 438 -3.89 24.11 -1.87
CA ARG A 438 -3.31 24.62 -3.14
C ARG A 438 -1.99 23.99 -3.56
N GLY A 439 -1.16 23.54 -2.62
CA GLY A 439 0.17 23.01 -2.93
C GLY A 439 1.10 24.06 -3.52
N ALA A 440 0.78 25.35 -3.35
CA ALA A 440 1.55 26.47 -3.84
C ALA A 440 1.97 27.37 -2.68
N SER A 441 3.26 27.63 -2.57
CA SER A 441 3.84 28.49 -1.55
C SER A 441 4.09 29.89 -2.09
N PRO A 442 3.85 30.95 -1.29
CA PRO A 442 4.29 32.30 -1.63
C PRO A 442 5.82 32.45 -1.56
N HIS A 443 6.52 31.53 -0.88
CA HIS A 443 7.98 31.53 -0.80
C HIS A 443 8.58 30.95 -2.08
N THR A 444 9.61 31.62 -2.61
CA THR A 444 10.36 31.13 -3.77
C THR A 444 11.58 30.34 -3.30
N LEU A 445 11.79 29.15 -3.89
CA LEU A 445 12.98 28.35 -3.72
C LEU A 445 13.61 28.09 -5.08
N THR A 446 14.94 28.11 -5.13
CA THR A 446 15.70 27.82 -6.34
C THR A 446 16.70 26.71 -6.07
N PRO A 447 16.87 25.75 -7.00
CA PRO A 447 17.95 24.77 -6.90
C PRO A 447 19.33 25.45 -7.07
N PRO A 448 20.42 24.85 -6.55
CA PRO A 448 20.44 23.58 -5.81
C PRO A 448 20.01 23.75 -4.35
N LEU A 449 19.35 22.73 -3.80
CA LEU A 449 19.16 22.58 -2.36
C LEU A 449 20.19 21.57 -1.81
N VAL A 450 20.60 21.76 -0.56
CA VAL A 450 21.53 20.89 0.14
C VAL A 450 20.91 20.36 1.43
N GLU A 451 21.23 19.12 1.80
CA GLU A 451 20.75 18.54 3.05
C GLU A 451 21.35 19.28 4.26
N ALA A 452 20.48 19.88 5.09
CA ALA A 452 20.83 20.46 6.37
C ALA A 452 20.92 19.38 7.47
N TRP A 453 19.89 18.54 7.56
CA TRP A 453 19.86 17.40 8.47
C TRP A 453 19.03 16.25 7.90
N VAL A 454 19.31 15.05 8.42
CA VAL A 454 18.52 13.84 8.23
C VAL A 454 18.22 13.21 9.59
N ALA A 455 16.97 12.80 9.79
CA ALA A 455 16.48 12.12 10.98
C ALA A 455 15.89 10.75 10.60
N ALA A 456 15.89 9.81 11.55
CA ALA A 456 15.25 8.51 11.38
C ALA A 456 13.79 8.59 11.83
N LEU A 457 12.91 7.94 11.09
CA LEU A 457 11.54 7.61 11.48
C LEU A 457 11.49 6.17 11.99
N PRO A 458 10.56 5.85 12.90
CA PRO A 458 10.33 4.48 13.34
C PRO A 458 9.73 3.59 12.24
N GLY A 459 9.12 4.18 11.19
CA GLY A 459 8.50 3.47 10.07
C GLY A 459 8.53 4.31 8.78
N PRO A 460 7.99 3.78 7.66
CA PRO A 460 7.97 4.46 6.37
C PRO A 460 7.14 5.75 6.42
N ALA A 461 7.39 6.68 5.49
CA ALA A 461 6.45 7.74 5.16
C ALA A 461 5.67 7.38 3.89
N LEU A 462 4.34 7.45 3.95
CA LEU A 462 3.41 7.24 2.84
C LEU A 462 2.81 8.58 2.35
N THR A 463 1.58 8.56 1.83
CA THR A 463 0.92 9.70 1.17
C THR A 463 0.45 10.80 2.13
N GLY A 464 0.38 10.54 3.43
CA GLY A 464 0.17 11.55 4.46
C GLY A 464 1.34 12.51 4.52
N GLY A 465 1.24 13.58 3.74
CA GLY A 465 2.26 14.61 3.56
C GLY A 465 2.92 15.09 4.86
N VAL A 466 4.11 15.64 4.73
CA VAL A 466 4.80 16.31 5.85
C VAL A 466 4.09 17.62 6.18
N VAL A 467 3.95 17.92 7.47
CA VAL A 467 3.36 19.16 7.97
C VAL A 467 4.38 19.91 8.82
N VAL A 468 4.40 21.23 8.71
CA VAL A 468 5.30 22.09 9.51
C VAL A 468 4.52 23.22 10.15
N ALA A 469 4.66 23.41 11.44
CA ALA A 469 4.05 24.54 12.16
C ALA A 469 4.91 24.92 13.36
N ASP A 470 5.11 26.22 13.60
CA ASP A 470 5.84 26.78 14.76
C ASP A 470 7.18 26.09 15.06
N GLY A 471 7.95 25.80 14.00
CA GLY A 471 9.26 25.14 14.11
C GLY A 471 9.20 23.65 14.46
N VAL A 472 8.04 23.02 14.33
CA VAL A 472 7.82 21.57 14.50
C VAL A 472 7.51 20.94 13.15
N VAL A 473 8.21 19.87 12.81
CA VAL A 473 7.94 19.00 11.67
C VAL A 473 7.14 17.81 12.17
N LEU A 474 6.01 17.51 11.53
CA LEU A 474 5.13 16.41 11.84
C LEU A 474 5.08 15.44 10.65
N VAL A 475 5.32 14.16 10.92
CA VAL A 475 5.27 13.10 9.90
C VAL A 475 4.41 11.95 10.38
N SER A 476 3.40 11.61 9.58
CA SER A 476 2.55 10.44 9.78
C SER A 476 3.33 9.18 9.41
N THR A 477 3.32 8.19 10.29
CA THR A 477 3.92 6.87 10.02
C THR A 477 2.82 5.81 10.07
N PRO A 478 2.48 5.18 8.94
CA PRO A 478 1.63 4.01 8.96
C PRO A 478 2.41 2.85 9.59
N ALA A 479 1.74 1.94 10.29
CA ALA A 479 2.37 0.72 10.82
C ALA A 479 2.61 -0.31 9.71
N LEU A 480 3.32 0.09 8.67
CA LEU A 480 3.77 -0.77 7.59
C LEU A 480 5.21 -1.15 7.89
N GLY A 481 5.42 -2.39 8.33
CA GLY A 481 6.76 -2.90 8.65
C GLY A 481 7.07 -2.85 10.15
N GLY A 482 7.43 -4.00 10.70
CA GLY A 482 7.81 -4.17 12.10
C GLY A 482 7.20 -5.42 12.71
N ARG A 483 7.97 -6.12 13.54
CA ARG A 483 7.54 -7.34 14.22
C ARG A 483 6.48 -6.96 15.27
N SER A 484 5.26 -7.42 15.08
CA SER A 484 4.16 -7.22 16.04
C SER A 484 3.97 -8.48 16.88
N GLY A 485 4.12 -8.38 18.21
CA GLY A 485 3.89 -9.48 19.15
C GLY A 485 4.81 -9.43 20.38
N PRO A 486 4.53 -10.20 21.44
CA PRO A 486 5.37 -10.28 22.64
C PRO A 486 6.77 -10.84 22.30
N GLY A 487 7.84 -10.14 22.72
CA GLY A 487 9.22 -10.65 22.61
C GLY A 487 10.08 -10.09 21.47
N GLY A 488 9.69 -8.99 20.81
CA GLY A 488 10.64 -8.15 20.06
C GLY A 488 11.48 -7.31 21.03
N SER A 489 12.81 -7.31 20.92
CA SER A 489 13.71 -6.51 21.78
C SER A 489 13.63 -4.99 21.55
N ALA A 490 12.82 -4.55 20.58
CA ALA A 490 12.41 -3.17 20.40
C ALA A 490 10.86 -3.14 20.38
N PRO A 491 10.21 -2.16 21.05
CA PRO A 491 8.77 -1.98 20.90
C PRO A 491 8.44 -1.86 19.40
N PRO A 492 7.36 -2.49 18.90
CA PRO A 492 6.95 -2.31 17.51
C PRO A 492 6.83 -0.81 17.22
N PRO A 493 7.24 -0.34 16.03
CA PRO A 493 7.01 1.06 15.67
C PRO A 493 5.51 1.30 15.79
N SER A 494 5.12 2.10 16.78
CA SER A 494 3.71 2.38 16.99
C SER A 494 3.26 3.25 15.81
N PRO A 495 2.21 2.86 15.07
CA PRO A 495 1.60 3.76 14.10
C PRO A 495 1.27 5.08 14.77
N GLY A 496 1.29 6.17 14.01
CA GLY A 496 0.88 7.45 14.54
C GLY A 496 1.64 8.61 13.94
N LEU A 497 2.11 9.51 14.80
CA LEU A 497 2.70 10.78 14.42
C LEU A 497 4.02 11.02 15.15
N VAL A 498 5.05 11.42 14.42
CA VAL A 498 6.36 11.76 14.99
C VAL A 498 6.65 13.23 14.77
N ALA A 499 7.11 13.92 15.82
CA ALA A 499 7.45 15.33 15.79
C ALA A 499 8.96 15.55 15.90
N PHE A 500 9.49 16.43 15.05
CA PHE A 500 10.89 16.85 15.07
C PHE A 500 11.01 18.36 15.17
N ASP A 501 12.12 18.81 15.73
CA ASP A 501 12.53 20.21 15.64
C ASP A 501 12.96 20.55 14.21
N LEU A 502 12.34 21.57 13.60
CA LEU A 502 12.60 21.98 12.22
C LEU A 502 14.06 22.35 11.97
N THR A 503 14.74 22.96 12.95
CA THR A 503 16.10 23.48 12.75
C THR A 503 17.17 22.40 12.92
N THR A 504 16.96 21.46 13.84
CA THR A 504 17.99 20.51 14.29
C THR A 504 17.74 19.07 13.85
N GLY A 505 16.50 18.74 13.47
CA GLY A 505 16.03 17.39 13.21
C GLY A 505 15.97 16.51 14.46
N ALA A 506 16.04 17.10 15.65
CA ALA A 506 15.96 16.36 16.91
C ALA A 506 14.51 15.90 17.16
N PRO A 507 14.28 14.65 17.61
CA PRO A 507 12.94 14.20 17.97
C PRO A 507 12.42 15.03 19.15
N ARG A 508 11.16 15.45 19.09
CA ARG A 508 10.48 16.21 20.16
C ARG A 508 9.52 15.32 20.94
N TRP A 509 8.56 14.71 20.26
CA TRP A 509 7.56 13.83 20.86
C TRP A 509 7.01 12.87 19.79
N GLN A 510 6.31 11.84 20.25
CA GLN A 510 5.61 10.88 19.40
C GLN A 510 4.22 10.62 19.97
N LEU A 511 3.23 10.52 19.08
CA LEU A 511 1.89 10.05 19.39
C LEU A 511 1.76 8.62 18.83
N ALA A 512 1.51 7.66 19.71
CA ALA A 512 1.12 6.30 19.33
C ALA A 512 -0.40 6.21 19.19
N THR A 513 -0.88 5.65 18.07
CA THR A 513 -2.29 5.38 17.78
C THR A 513 -2.58 3.90 17.81
N THR A 514 -3.87 3.53 17.88
CA THR A 514 -4.25 2.11 17.92
C THR A 514 -4.26 1.47 16.53
N THR A 515 -4.56 2.27 15.52
CA THR A 515 -4.53 1.92 14.10
C THR A 515 -3.64 2.89 13.31
N PRO A 516 -3.20 2.56 12.07
CA PRO A 516 -2.38 3.44 11.25
C PRO A 516 -2.94 4.87 11.08
N VAL A 517 -2.04 5.84 10.98
CA VAL A 517 -2.34 7.20 10.50
C VAL A 517 -1.78 7.31 9.09
N ARG A 518 -2.67 7.54 8.11
CA ARG A 518 -2.28 7.56 6.69
C ARG A 518 -2.25 8.95 6.08
N ALA A 519 -3.18 9.82 6.48
CA ALA A 519 -3.29 11.17 5.94
C ALA A 519 -2.36 12.15 6.67
N ALA A 520 -2.19 13.33 6.09
CA ALA A 520 -1.48 14.43 6.74
C ALA A 520 -2.27 14.88 7.99
N PRO A 521 -1.59 15.24 9.09
CA PRO A 521 -2.24 15.91 10.21
C PRO A 521 -2.66 17.34 9.80
N ALA A 522 -3.40 18.01 10.65
CA ALA A 522 -3.66 19.45 10.52
C ALA A 522 -3.34 20.18 11.82
N VAL A 523 -2.78 21.38 11.69
CA VAL A 523 -2.38 22.22 12.83
C VAL A 523 -3.06 23.57 12.75
N ALA A 524 -3.67 24.00 13.85
CA ALA A 524 -4.11 25.37 14.06
C ALA A 524 -4.10 25.68 15.57
N ASP A 525 -3.86 26.93 15.93
CA ASP A 525 -3.92 27.42 17.32
C ASP A 525 -3.10 26.57 18.33
N GLY A 526 -1.95 26.06 17.89
CA GLY A 526 -1.07 25.20 18.69
C GLY A 526 -1.61 23.79 18.96
N VAL A 527 -2.69 23.39 18.28
CA VAL A 527 -3.30 22.05 18.36
C VAL A 527 -3.04 21.28 17.07
N VAL A 528 -2.55 20.06 17.22
CA VAL A 528 -2.40 19.08 16.13
C VAL A 528 -3.59 18.14 16.18
N VAL A 529 -4.26 17.96 15.05
CA VAL A 529 -5.34 16.99 14.90
C VAL A 529 -4.91 15.89 13.93
N VAL A 530 -5.17 14.65 14.33
CA VAL A 530 -4.81 13.43 13.59
C VAL A 530 -6.01 12.50 13.55
N VAL A 531 -6.21 11.83 12.42
CA VAL A 531 -7.27 10.82 12.25
C VAL A 531 -6.60 9.48 11.98
N GLU A 532 -6.86 8.51 12.86
CA GLU A 532 -6.42 7.13 12.64
C GLU A 532 -7.44 6.35 11.81
N THR A 533 -6.97 5.34 11.07
CA THR A 533 -7.80 4.58 10.11
C THR A 533 -9.00 3.85 10.74
N GLY A 534 -8.98 3.63 12.05
CA GLY A 534 -10.11 3.09 12.82
C GLY A 534 -11.19 4.11 13.19
N GLY A 535 -11.11 5.36 12.72
CA GLY A 535 -12.16 6.36 12.89
C GLY A 535 -12.05 7.20 14.16
N GLN A 536 -10.97 7.05 14.93
CA GLN A 536 -10.69 7.90 16.09
C GLN A 536 -9.89 9.14 15.68
N VAL A 537 -10.29 10.29 16.23
CA VAL A 537 -9.59 11.57 16.10
C VAL A 537 -8.86 11.86 17.39
N HIS A 538 -7.60 12.23 17.27
CA HIS A 538 -6.75 12.67 18.38
C HIS A 538 -6.41 14.13 18.20
N ALA A 539 -6.53 14.92 19.27
CA ALA A 539 -5.94 16.23 19.35
C ALA A 539 -4.86 16.29 20.42
N VAL A 540 -3.70 16.82 20.05
CA VAL A 540 -2.55 16.97 20.94
C VAL A 540 -1.97 18.37 20.83
N GLU A 541 -1.23 18.79 21.84
CA GLU A 541 -0.47 20.04 21.79
C GLU A 541 0.71 19.94 20.83
N LEU A 542 0.87 20.93 19.95
CA LEU A 542 1.98 20.99 19.00
C LEU A 542 3.36 21.00 19.70
N ALA A 543 3.46 21.72 20.83
CA ALA A 543 4.72 21.89 21.53
C ALA A 543 5.19 20.61 22.24
N THR A 544 4.27 19.83 22.81
CA THR A 544 4.57 18.77 23.80
C THR A 544 4.07 17.39 23.40
N GLY A 545 3.12 17.29 22.45
CA GLY A 545 2.39 16.07 22.16
C GLY A 545 1.39 15.68 23.26
N ALA A 546 1.16 16.54 24.25
CA ALA A 546 0.23 16.25 25.35
C ALA A 546 -1.20 16.10 24.81
N PRO A 547 -1.95 15.06 25.21
CA PRO A 547 -3.31 14.84 24.75
C PRO A 547 -4.22 15.97 25.24
N ARG A 548 -5.02 16.51 24.32
CA ARG A 548 -6.08 17.49 24.62
C ARG A 548 -7.45 16.82 24.68
N TRP A 549 -7.80 16.11 23.62
CA TRP A 549 -9.06 15.37 23.52
C TRP A 549 -8.96 14.24 22.52
N ARG A 550 -9.92 13.32 22.59
CA ARG A 550 -10.16 12.26 21.62
C ARG A 550 -11.64 12.23 21.25
N HIS A 551 -11.95 11.87 20.01
CA HIS A 551 -13.31 11.77 19.52
C HIS A 551 -13.46 10.60 18.56
N ASP A 552 -14.46 9.74 18.78
CA ASP A 552 -14.80 8.69 17.83
C ASP A 552 -15.80 9.25 16.81
N LEU A 553 -15.45 9.17 15.52
CA LEU A 553 -16.26 9.80 14.46
C LEU A 553 -17.60 9.11 14.24
N THR A 554 -17.75 7.87 14.69
CA THR A 554 -18.99 7.11 14.58
C THR A 554 -19.22 6.27 15.83
N ASP A 555 -20.48 6.20 16.25
CA ASP A 555 -20.94 5.31 17.31
C ASP A 555 -21.14 3.87 16.77
N ASP A 556 -21.17 3.71 15.44
CA ASP A 556 -21.23 2.41 14.78
C ASP A 556 -19.96 1.61 15.07
N THR A 557 -20.11 0.39 15.57
CA THR A 557 -18.99 -0.53 15.82
C THR A 557 -18.57 -1.29 14.58
N SER A 558 -19.38 -1.24 13.50
CA SER A 558 -19.12 -1.96 12.25
C SER A 558 -17.76 -1.59 11.69
N GLY A 559 -16.90 -2.61 11.53
CA GLY A 559 -15.50 -2.42 11.13
C GLY A 559 -15.32 -1.65 9.81
N TRP A 560 -16.36 -1.59 8.98
CA TRP A 560 -16.41 -0.87 7.71
C TRP A 560 -16.74 0.61 7.87
N ALA A 561 -17.83 0.93 8.59
CA ALA A 561 -18.28 2.31 8.77
C ALA A 561 -17.25 3.17 9.52
N ARG A 562 -16.35 2.54 10.29
CA ARG A 562 -15.25 3.19 11.01
C ARG A 562 -14.05 3.58 10.15
N SER A 563 -13.95 3.07 8.92
CA SER A 563 -12.73 3.27 8.12
C SER A 563 -12.55 4.74 7.75
N ALA A 564 -11.41 5.31 8.14
CA ALA A 564 -11.03 6.69 7.88
C ALA A 564 -9.78 6.75 6.99
N TRP A 565 -9.91 7.35 5.81
CA TRP A 565 -8.78 7.58 4.90
C TRP A 565 -8.51 9.08 4.64
N ALA A 566 -9.48 9.93 4.94
CA ALA A 566 -9.33 11.39 4.87
C ALA A 566 -8.51 11.93 6.05
N GLY A 567 -7.70 12.94 5.78
CA GLY A 567 -7.11 13.79 6.82
C GLY A 567 -8.12 14.83 7.33
N PRO A 568 -7.82 15.46 8.47
CA PRO A 568 -8.59 16.61 8.95
C PRO A 568 -8.24 17.88 8.18
N THR A 569 -9.20 18.79 8.06
CA THR A 569 -8.97 20.18 7.65
C THR A 569 -9.47 21.11 8.74
N ILE A 570 -8.69 22.12 9.09
CA ILE A 570 -8.99 23.03 10.20
C ILE A 570 -9.11 24.46 9.70
N ALA A 571 -10.18 25.15 10.09
CA ALA A 571 -10.26 26.61 10.02
C ALA A 571 -11.23 27.15 11.05
N ASP A 572 -10.97 28.38 11.51
CA ASP A 572 -11.85 29.14 12.41
C ASP A 572 -12.26 28.36 13.66
N GLY A 573 -11.32 27.59 14.24
CA GLY A 573 -11.55 26.75 15.41
C GLY A 573 -12.42 25.51 15.15
N VAL A 574 -12.58 25.09 13.89
CA VAL A 574 -13.38 23.93 13.49
C VAL A 574 -12.54 22.91 12.74
N VAL A 575 -12.67 21.64 13.10
CA VAL A 575 -12.08 20.49 12.41
C VAL A 575 -13.15 19.85 11.54
N TYR A 576 -12.89 19.71 10.24
CA TYR A 576 -13.73 18.98 9.29
C TYR A 576 -13.07 17.65 8.94
N THR A 577 -13.78 16.54 9.14
CA THR A 577 -13.29 15.20 8.83
C THR A 577 -14.44 14.17 8.84
N GLY A 578 -14.15 12.92 8.52
CA GLY A 578 -15.16 11.87 8.49
C GLY A 578 -14.59 10.46 8.34
N VAL A 579 -15.52 9.51 8.33
CA VAL A 579 -15.36 8.09 8.00
C VAL A 579 -16.34 7.73 6.89
N LEU A 580 -16.25 6.52 6.31
CA LEU A 580 -17.06 6.14 5.15
C LEU A 580 -18.56 6.42 5.31
N GLY A 581 -19.13 6.12 6.48
CA GLY A 581 -20.54 6.32 6.76
C GLY A 581 -20.92 7.71 7.29
N ARG A 582 -19.95 8.60 7.59
CA ARG A 582 -20.24 9.86 8.28
C ARG A 582 -19.23 10.96 7.99
N PHE A 583 -19.74 12.17 7.74
CA PHE A 583 -18.93 13.38 7.68
C PHE A 583 -19.37 14.37 8.76
N GLY A 584 -18.46 15.20 9.25
CA GLY A 584 -18.76 16.04 10.40
C GLY A 584 -17.80 17.18 10.64
N ALA A 585 -18.19 18.00 11.61
CA ALA A 585 -17.34 19.04 12.18
C ALA A 585 -17.22 18.87 13.69
N LEU A 586 -16.00 19.05 14.19
CA LEU A 586 -15.67 19.09 15.61
C LEU A 586 -15.16 20.49 15.98
N ASP A 587 -15.43 20.90 17.21
CA ASP A 587 -14.77 22.06 17.80
C ASP A 587 -13.30 21.75 18.10
N LEU A 588 -12.37 22.59 17.62
CA LEU A 588 -10.93 22.36 17.75
C LEU A 588 -10.47 22.35 19.21
N ALA A 589 -11.06 23.20 20.05
CA ALA A 589 -10.62 23.34 21.44
C ALA A 589 -11.08 22.16 22.32
N THR A 590 -12.29 21.65 22.07
CA THR A 590 -12.96 20.69 22.96
C THR A 590 -13.15 19.30 22.36
N GLY A 591 -13.01 19.12 21.05
CA GLY A 591 -13.34 17.89 20.35
C GLY A 591 -14.84 17.59 20.31
N ARG A 592 -15.70 18.52 20.75
CA ARG A 592 -17.14 18.34 20.75
C ARG A 592 -17.67 18.45 19.33
N ARG A 593 -18.51 17.50 18.95
CA ARG A 593 -19.22 17.50 17.67
C ARG A 593 -20.09 18.74 17.55
N ARG A 594 -19.84 19.57 16.53
CA ARG A 594 -20.69 20.72 16.17
C ARG A 594 -21.89 20.24 15.36
N TRP A 595 -21.61 19.42 14.36
CA TRP A 595 -22.61 18.74 13.55
C TRP A 595 -22.01 17.47 12.96
N SER A 596 -22.87 16.55 12.53
CA SER A 596 -22.48 15.43 11.69
C SER A 596 -23.66 14.96 10.88
N GLN A 597 -23.35 14.39 9.72
CA GLN A 597 -24.33 13.88 8.79
C GLN A 597 -24.01 12.43 8.44
N PRO A 598 -25.03 11.56 8.43
CA PRO A 598 -24.86 10.25 7.82
C PRO A 598 -24.59 10.48 6.34
N LEU A 599 -23.55 9.81 5.86
CA LEU A 599 -23.38 9.58 4.44
C LEU A 599 -24.18 8.30 4.19
N ALA A 600 -25.14 8.34 3.27
CA ALA A 600 -26.00 7.20 2.99
C ALA A 600 -25.44 6.41 1.80
N PRO A 601 -24.60 5.40 2.00
CA PRO A 601 -24.44 4.38 1.01
C PRO A 601 -25.42 3.25 1.31
N ASP A 602 -26.33 2.98 0.37
CA ASP A 602 -26.99 1.66 0.28
C ASP A 602 -25.95 0.54 0.04
N TRP A 603 -24.71 0.92 -0.32
CA TRP A 603 -23.58 0.04 -0.66
C TRP A 603 -22.28 0.43 0.10
N PRO A 604 -22.00 -0.16 1.28
CA PRO A 604 -20.87 0.22 2.16
C PRO A 604 -19.47 -0.13 1.61
N TRP A 605 -19.34 -0.57 0.36
CA TRP A 605 -18.19 -1.33 -0.11
C TRP A 605 -17.06 -0.45 -0.69
N ILE A 606 -17.27 0.79 -1.17
CA ILE A 606 -16.22 1.52 -1.92
C ILE A 606 -16.27 3.06 -1.72
N GLY A 607 -16.50 3.50 -0.49
CA GLY A 607 -16.29 4.91 -0.15
C GLY A 607 -14.82 5.12 0.18
N THR A 608 -14.12 6.08 -0.41
CA THR A 608 -12.96 6.73 0.23
C THR A 608 -13.37 8.15 0.53
N LEU A 609 -13.05 8.66 1.72
CA LEU A 609 -13.09 10.10 1.93
C LEU A 609 -11.72 10.64 1.56
N ALA A 610 -11.68 11.57 0.60
CA ALA A 610 -10.53 12.46 0.47
C ALA A 610 -10.62 13.55 1.55
N SER A 611 -9.48 14.15 1.90
CA SER A 611 -9.48 15.27 2.85
C SER A 611 -10.43 16.39 2.39
N PRO A 612 -11.23 16.99 3.28
CA PRO A 612 -12.17 18.04 2.88
C PRO A 612 -11.45 19.37 2.62
N ALA A 613 -11.92 20.19 1.70
CA ALA A 613 -11.32 21.50 1.39
C ALA A 613 -12.31 22.63 1.62
N LEU A 614 -11.83 23.83 2.00
CA LEU A 614 -12.71 24.95 2.30
C LEU A 614 -12.99 25.83 1.07
N LEU A 615 -14.26 26.21 0.94
CA LEU A 615 -14.77 27.09 -0.09
C LEU A 615 -15.66 28.17 0.57
N GLY A 616 -15.04 29.25 1.04
CA GLY A 616 -15.75 30.33 1.73
C GLY A 616 -16.50 29.83 2.98
N ASP A 617 -17.82 30.01 3.01
CA ASP A 617 -18.70 29.53 4.09
C ASP A 617 -19.06 28.04 3.95
N ASP A 618 -18.55 27.37 2.93
CA ASP A 618 -18.81 25.97 2.64
C ASP A 618 -17.56 25.09 2.76
N VAL A 619 -17.79 23.79 2.96
CA VAL A 619 -16.77 22.74 2.94
C VAL A 619 -17.09 21.79 1.80
N LEU A 620 -16.06 21.48 1.02
CA LEU A 620 -16.08 20.48 -0.03
C LEU A 620 -15.57 19.16 0.52
N TYR A 621 -16.26 18.07 0.20
CA TYR A 621 -15.82 16.72 0.54
C TYR A 621 -16.17 15.76 -0.57
N VAL A 622 -15.39 14.69 -0.66
CA VAL A 622 -15.51 13.67 -1.72
C VAL A 622 -15.94 12.37 -1.10
N LEU A 623 -16.91 11.72 -1.73
CA LEU A 623 -17.40 10.40 -1.35
C LEU A 623 -17.06 9.39 -2.44
N GLY A 624 -15.85 8.81 -2.36
CA GLY A 624 -15.43 7.62 -3.11
C GLY A 624 -15.74 7.57 -4.60
N ARG A 625 -15.81 6.34 -5.12
CA ARG A 625 -15.95 6.11 -6.56
C ARG A 625 -17.37 6.36 -7.07
N GLU A 626 -18.39 6.18 -6.24
CA GLU A 626 -19.79 6.15 -6.69
C GLU A 626 -20.60 7.41 -6.36
N TYR A 627 -20.08 8.30 -5.51
CA TYR A 627 -20.89 9.39 -4.95
C TYR A 627 -20.36 10.81 -5.24
N GLY A 628 -19.13 10.97 -5.73
CA GLY A 628 -18.65 12.23 -6.32
C GLY A 628 -18.33 13.35 -5.31
N LEU A 629 -18.51 14.61 -5.73
CA LEU A 629 -18.11 15.82 -5.00
C LEU A 629 -19.32 16.50 -4.35
N TYR A 630 -19.22 16.84 -3.06
CA TYR A 630 -20.27 17.49 -2.28
C TYR A 630 -19.82 18.83 -1.71
N GLN A 631 -20.79 19.71 -1.52
CA GLN A 631 -20.66 21.01 -0.87
C GLN A 631 -21.66 21.11 0.28
N ALA A 632 -21.15 21.37 1.49
CA ALA A 632 -21.96 21.53 2.70
C ALA A 632 -21.67 22.88 3.37
N ASP A 633 -22.70 23.43 4.03
CA ASP A 633 -22.58 24.60 4.89
C ASP A 633 -21.65 24.31 6.07
N ARG A 634 -20.65 25.16 6.32
CA ARG A 634 -19.66 24.95 7.40
C ARG A 634 -20.26 25.02 8.81
N ALA A 635 -21.32 25.79 9.01
CA ALA A 635 -21.88 26.06 10.33
C ALA A 635 -22.86 24.96 10.78
N THR A 636 -23.64 24.43 9.85
CA THR A 636 -24.75 23.51 10.10
C THR A 636 -24.51 22.11 9.52
N GLY A 637 -23.55 22.00 8.61
CA GLY A 637 -23.31 20.81 7.80
C GLY A 637 -24.28 20.68 6.63
N ALA A 638 -25.37 21.45 6.56
CA ALA A 638 -26.45 21.24 5.59
C ALA A 638 -25.90 21.13 4.16
N GLN A 639 -26.18 20.00 3.49
CA GLN A 639 -25.75 19.80 2.11
C GLN A 639 -26.42 20.86 1.24
N ARG A 640 -25.60 21.63 0.52
CA ARG A 640 -26.07 22.70 -0.37
C ARG A 640 -26.09 22.25 -1.81
N ARG A 641 -25.06 21.51 -2.24
CA ARG A 641 -24.89 21.04 -3.63
C ARG A 641 -24.11 19.74 -3.69
N TRP A 642 -24.25 19.02 -4.79
CA TRP A 642 -23.45 17.84 -5.10
C TRP A 642 -23.32 17.64 -6.62
N ARG A 643 -22.28 16.93 -7.02
CA ARG A 643 -22.00 16.48 -8.38
C ARG A 643 -21.73 14.98 -8.37
N GLN A 644 -22.62 14.24 -9.03
CA GLN A 644 -22.66 12.77 -9.12
C GLN A 644 -22.71 12.29 -10.58
N ASP A 645 -22.29 13.13 -11.53
CA ASP A 645 -22.27 12.73 -12.94
C ASP A 645 -21.28 11.58 -13.16
N GLU A 646 -21.68 10.55 -13.92
CA GLU A 646 -20.84 9.36 -14.21
C GLU A 646 -19.44 9.72 -14.74
N ALA A 647 -19.31 10.88 -15.39
CA ALA A 647 -18.05 11.40 -15.90
C ALA A 647 -17.08 11.90 -14.80
N LEU A 648 -17.59 12.33 -13.64
CA LEU A 648 -16.84 12.84 -12.48
C LEU A 648 -16.83 11.84 -11.30
N LEU A 649 -17.10 10.57 -11.58
CA LEU A 649 -16.95 9.49 -10.61
C LEU A 649 -15.48 9.07 -10.44
N GLY A 650 -15.18 8.38 -9.33
CA GLY A 650 -13.83 7.92 -9.07
C GLY A 650 -12.86 8.99 -8.61
N ILE A 651 -13.25 9.94 -7.75
CA ILE A 651 -12.31 10.95 -7.25
C ILE A 651 -11.44 10.33 -6.13
N ASN A 652 -10.13 10.24 -6.37
CA ASN A 652 -9.16 9.74 -5.38
C ASN A 652 -8.28 10.85 -4.78
N THR A 653 -8.38 12.08 -5.30
CA THR A 653 -7.61 13.23 -4.81
C THR A 653 -8.46 14.14 -3.94
N THR A 654 -7.81 14.87 -3.03
CA THR A 654 -8.43 15.99 -2.33
C THR A 654 -8.86 17.10 -3.31
N PRO A 655 -10.02 17.75 -3.13
CA PRO A 655 -10.37 18.95 -3.89
C PRO A 655 -9.39 20.08 -3.60
N VAL A 656 -9.01 20.83 -4.65
CA VAL A 656 -8.17 22.03 -4.50
C VAL A 656 -9.01 23.26 -4.79
N VAL A 657 -9.06 24.21 -3.86
CA VAL A 657 -9.82 25.45 -4.01
C VAL A 657 -8.87 26.61 -4.29
N ALA A 658 -8.95 27.16 -5.50
CA ALA A 658 -8.10 28.23 -5.98
C ALA A 658 -8.95 29.39 -6.50
N GLY A 659 -9.45 30.22 -5.59
CA GLY A 659 -10.30 31.37 -5.90
C GLY A 659 -11.65 30.92 -6.47
N ASP A 660 -11.90 31.22 -7.73
CA ASP A 660 -13.15 30.90 -8.44
C ASP A 660 -13.14 29.50 -9.12
N LEU A 661 -12.06 28.73 -8.92
CA LEU A 661 -11.85 27.42 -9.51
C LEU A 661 -11.71 26.35 -8.41
N VAL A 662 -12.42 25.24 -8.57
CA VAL A 662 -12.24 23.99 -7.82
C VAL A 662 -11.64 22.96 -8.78
N VAL A 663 -10.58 22.27 -8.36
CA VAL A 663 -9.90 21.27 -9.19
C VAL A 663 -9.88 19.91 -8.51
N VAL A 664 -10.18 18.84 -9.25
CA VAL A 664 -10.12 17.45 -8.78
C VAL A 664 -9.50 16.53 -9.83
N GLY A 665 -8.82 15.48 -9.37
CA GLY A 665 -8.29 14.38 -10.19
C GLY A 665 -9.07 13.09 -9.97
N THR A 666 -9.24 12.29 -11.03
CA THR A 666 -10.02 11.04 -11.00
C THR A 666 -9.18 9.78 -11.21
N THR A 667 -9.73 8.64 -10.84
CA THR A 667 -9.20 7.28 -11.03
C THR A 667 -9.03 6.94 -12.51
N ARG A 668 -9.86 7.52 -13.37
CA ARG A 668 -9.73 7.38 -14.83
C ARG A 668 -8.56 8.16 -15.40
N GLY A 669 -7.84 8.93 -14.59
CA GLY A 669 -6.70 9.71 -15.02
C GLY A 669 -7.10 11.03 -15.68
N GLU A 670 -8.14 11.67 -15.16
CA GLU A 670 -8.64 12.96 -15.67
C GLU A 670 -8.51 14.05 -14.63
N VAL A 671 -8.32 15.28 -15.10
CA VAL A 671 -8.36 16.49 -14.26
C VAL A 671 -9.55 17.33 -14.67
N TRP A 672 -10.33 17.77 -13.68
CA TRP A 672 -11.52 18.58 -13.86
C TRP A 672 -11.36 19.93 -13.20
N GLY A 673 -11.66 20.99 -13.95
CA GLY A 673 -11.78 22.36 -13.45
C GLY A 673 -13.24 22.76 -13.37
N LEU A 674 -13.72 23.05 -12.17
CA LEU A 674 -15.10 23.39 -11.87
C LEU A 674 -15.20 24.83 -11.39
N ALA A 675 -16.27 25.53 -11.73
CA ALA A 675 -16.55 26.85 -11.18
C ALA A 675 -16.90 26.73 -9.69
N ALA A 676 -16.22 27.49 -8.84
CA ALA A 676 -16.47 27.47 -7.40
C ALA A 676 -17.88 27.98 -7.02
N SER A 677 -18.50 28.78 -7.89
CA SER A 677 -19.82 29.38 -7.66
C SER A 677 -20.97 28.36 -7.63
N ASP A 678 -20.88 27.30 -8.43
CA ASP A 678 -21.98 26.35 -8.68
C ASP A 678 -21.52 24.93 -9.00
N LEU A 679 -20.21 24.67 -8.94
CA LEU A 679 -19.56 23.41 -9.34
C LEU A 679 -19.79 23.03 -10.80
N SER A 680 -20.17 23.95 -11.70
CA SER A 680 -20.30 23.68 -13.13
C SER A 680 -18.94 23.43 -13.77
N THR A 681 -18.88 22.53 -14.76
CA THR A 681 -17.61 22.21 -15.45
C THR A 681 -17.15 23.39 -16.30
N ARG A 682 -15.94 23.90 -16.05
CA ARG A 682 -15.27 24.86 -16.93
C ARG A 682 -14.47 24.15 -18.00
N TRP A 683 -13.72 23.12 -17.60
CA TRP A 683 -12.92 22.29 -18.49
C TRP A 683 -12.69 20.90 -17.87
N ARG A 684 -12.37 19.95 -18.74
CA ARG A 684 -11.99 18.57 -18.41
C ARG A 684 -10.84 18.17 -19.32
N THR A 685 -9.80 17.58 -18.72
CA THR A 685 -8.63 17.14 -19.46
C THR A 685 -8.32 15.68 -19.12
N PRO A 686 -8.52 14.74 -20.05
CA PRO A 686 -8.05 13.37 -19.89
C PRO A 686 -6.52 13.36 -20.01
N LEU A 687 -5.82 12.97 -18.95
CA LEU A 687 -4.36 12.79 -18.97
C LEU A 687 -4.00 11.38 -19.39
N MET A 688 -4.86 10.42 -19.09
CA MET A 688 -4.73 9.02 -19.48
C MET A 688 -5.91 8.62 -20.36
N VAL A 689 -5.62 8.01 -21.50
CA VAL A 689 -6.62 7.64 -22.51
C VAL A 689 -7.29 6.28 -22.20
N ASP A 690 -6.64 5.47 -21.34
CA ASP A 690 -6.96 4.05 -21.14
C ASP A 690 -7.23 3.72 -19.66
N GLY A 691 -7.88 4.63 -18.91
CA GLY A 691 -8.14 4.42 -17.48
C GLY A 691 -9.05 3.20 -17.26
N HIS A 692 -8.53 2.14 -16.65
CA HIS A 692 -9.39 1.09 -16.08
C HIS A 692 -10.17 1.71 -14.92
N ASP A 693 -11.48 1.44 -14.80
CA ASP A 693 -12.35 2.05 -13.80
C ASP A 693 -11.85 1.87 -12.36
N TRP A 694 -11.01 0.84 -12.12
CA TRP A 694 -10.36 0.53 -10.85
C TRP A 694 -8.93 1.04 -10.71
N SER A 695 -8.26 1.42 -11.80
CA SER A 695 -6.90 1.97 -11.75
C SER A 695 -6.91 3.30 -11.00
N ALA A 696 -5.89 3.58 -10.18
CA ALA A 696 -5.79 4.83 -9.44
C ALA A 696 -5.10 5.90 -10.31
N GLY A 697 -5.66 6.25 -11.48
CA GLY A 697 -5.01 7.10 -12.50
C GLY A 697 -4.28 8.33 -11.94
N ILE A 698 -4.95 9.13 -11.12
CA ILE A 698 -4.33 10.20 -10.33
C ILE A 698 -4.57 9.91 -8.83
N ALA A 699 -3.48 9.68 -8.09
CA ALA A 699 -3.50 9.41 -6.65
C ALA A 699 -2.78 10.51 -5.84
N ALA A 700 -1.78 11.16 -6.43
CA ALA A 700 -1.13 12.34 -5.86
C ALA A 700 -2.09 13.53 -5.87
N HIS A 701 -2.05 14.37 -4.82
CA HIS A 701 -2.84 15.60 -4.78
C HIS A 701 -2.31 16.61 -5.80
N LEU A 702 -3.23 17.35 -6.42
CA LEU A 702 -2.90 18.37 -7.41
C LEU A 702 -2.26 19.58 -6.72
N ALA A 703 -1.45 20.34 -7.46
CA ALA A 703 -1.02 21.68 -7.05
C ALA A 703 -1.53 22.72 -8.03
N VAL A 704 -2.07 23.82 -7.52
CA VAL A 704 -2.70 24.87 -8.32
C VAL A 704 -2.00 26.21 -8.05
N GLY A 705 -1.25 26.66 -9.04
CA GLY A 705 -0.60 27.96 -9.05
C GLY A 705 -1.47 29.05 -9.68
N PRO A 706 -0.94 30.27 -9.84
CA PRO A 706 -1.67 31.36 -10.48
C PRO A 706 -2.09 31.03 -11.92
N GLU A 707 -1.23 30.35 -12.67
CA GLU A 707 -1.43 30.08 -14.11
C GLU A 707 -1.59 28.60 -14.46
N VAL A 708 -1.22 27.69 -13.55
CA VAL A 708 -1.15 26.26 -13.86
C VAL A 708 -1.88 25.39 -12.85
N VAL A 709 -2.28 24.22 -13.31
CA VAL A 709 -2.61 23.05 -12.50
C VAL A 709 -1.57 21.97 -12.78
N LEU A 710 -0.96 21.42 -11.74
CA LEU A 710 0.04 20.36 -11.82
C LEU A 710 -0.57 19.05 -11.35
N ALA A 711 -0.43 18.01 -12.16
CA ALA A 711 -0.91 16.66 -11.88
C ALA A 711 0.23 15.65 -12.04
N ALA A 712 0.49 14.87 -10.99
CA ALA A 712 1.33 13.69 -11.08
C ALA A 712 0.44 12.45 -11.26
N THR A 713 0.72 11.64 -12.27
CA THR A 713 -0.08 10.47 -12.63
C THR A 713 0.60 9.18 -12.20
N THR A 714 -0.21 8.14 -11.99
CA THR A 714 0.31 6.79 -11.74
C THR A 714 1.00 6.17 -12.95
N ALA A 715 0.84 6.75 -14.15
CA ALA A 715 1.60 6.38 -15.34
C ALA A 715 3.05 6.91 -15.33
N GLY A 716 3.49 7.57 -14.25
CA GLY A 716 4.85 8.11 -14.17
C GLY A 716 4.99 9.42 -14.94
N GLU A 717 3.95 10.24 -15.02
CA GLU A 717 4.01 11.55 -15.66
C GLU A 717 3.72 12.71 -14.71
N LEU A 718 4.47 13.80 -14.84
CA LEU A 718 4.12 15.11 -14.31
C LEU A 718 3.59 15.96 -15.47
N VAL A 719 2.36 16.47 -15.32
CA VAL A 719 1.67 17.24 -16.34
C VAL A 719 1.32 18.63 -15.80
N ALA A 720 1.66 19.67 -16.55
CA ALA A 720 1.17 21.02 -16.30
C ALA A 720 0.06 21.37 -17.27
N LEU A 721 -1.07 21.81 -16.72
CA LEU A 721 -2.23 22.31 -17.44
C LEU A 721 -2.33 23.82 -17.25
N GLU A 722 -2.77 24.54 -18.27
CA GLU A 722 -3.20 25.92 -18.12
C GLU A 722 -4.44 25.98 -17.22
N ARG A 723 -4.38 26.78 -16.15
CA ARG A 723 -5.44 26.87 -15.14
C ARG A 723 -6.80 27.29 -15.71
N GLY A 724 -6.80 28.20 -16.69
CA GLY A 724 -8.03 28.74 -17.26
C GLY A 724 -8.77 27.79 -18.19
N THR A 725 -8.03 26.98 -18.95
CA THR A 725 -8.56 26.21 -20.08
C THR A 725 -8.43 24.69 -19.90
N GLY A 726 -7.57 24.24 -18.98
CA GLY A 726 -7.20 22.82 -18.83
C GLY A 726 -6.25 22.30 -19.91
N LEU A 727 -5.79 23.14 -20.86
CA LEU A 727 -4.91 22.70 -21.94
C LEU A 727 -3.53 22.29 -21.40
N VAL A 728 -2.99 21.19 -21.90
CA VAL A 728 -1.65 20.73 -21.53
C VAL A 728 -0.60 21.72 -22.03
N ARG A 729 0.15 22.33 -21.10
CA ARG A 729 1.32 23.16 -21.40
C ARG A 729 2.55 22.29 -21.68
N TRP A 730 2.80 21.31 -20.82
CA TRP A 730 3.91 20.35 -20.98
C TRP A 730 3.67 19.07 -20.18
N ARG A 731 4.41 18.02 -20.53
CA ARG A 731 4.44 16.71 -19.84
C ARG A 731 5.88 16.27 -19.62
N ARG A 732 6.14 15.54 -18.54
CA ARG A 732 7.43 14.90 -18.24
C ARG A 732 7.22 13.49 -17.73
N SER A 733 7.88 12.54 -18.37
CA SER A 733 7.95 11.15 -17.90
C SER A 733 9.03 11.01 -16.83
N MET A 734 8.76 10.15 -15.86
CA MET A 734 9.62 9.88 -14.72
C MET A 734 10.07 8.42 -14.73
N ALA A 735 11.22 8.17 -14.11
CA ALA A 735 11.75 6.82 -13.95
C ALA A 735 10.97 6.04 -12.88
N GLY A 736 10.92 4.71 -13.09
CA GLY A 736 10.40 3.73 -12.15
C GLY A 736 11.07 3.77 -10.78
N GLY A 737 10.31 3.40 -9.75
CA GLY A 737 10.86 3.04 -8.45
C GLY A 737 10.92 1.53 -8.23
N PRO A 738 11.55 1.06 -7.14
CA PRO A 738 11.57 -0.35 -6.78
C PRO A 738 10.23 -0.88 -6.25
N LEU A 739 9.26 0.00 -5.99
CA LEU A 739 7.95 -0.32 -5.42
C LEU A 739 6.86 -0.33 -6.50
N THR A 740 6.01 -1.35 -6.47
CA THR A 740 4.77 -1.37 -7.25
C THR A 740 3.65 -0.74 -6.43
N VAL A 741 3.20 0.45 -6.82
CA VAL A 741 2.16 1.22 -6.09
C VAL A 741 0.89 1.45 -6.89
N ALA A 742 0.89 1.13 -8.18
CA ALA A 742 -0.28 1.28 -9.03
C ALA A 742 -1.21 0.06 -8.93
N HIS A 743 -2.49 0.33 -8.70
CA HIS A 743 -3.56 -0.67 -8.66
C HIS A 743 -4.00 -1.06 -10.09
N TYR A 744 -4.11 -2.36 -10.38
CA TYR A 744 -4.39 -2.92 -11.72
C TYR A 744 -3.49 -2.36 -12.83
N ALA A 745 -2.23 -2.06 -12.52
CA ALA A 745 -1.24 -1.57 -13.47
C ALA A 745 0.18 -1.79 -12.95
N SER A 746 0.52 -3.05 -12.67
CA SER A 746 1.80 -3.47 -12.08
C SER A 746 3.03 -3.14 -12.94
N ASP A 747 2.85 -2.82 -14.22
CA ASP A 747 3.89 -2.34 -15.14
C ASP A 747 4.22 -0.85 -14.97
N ARG A 748 3.44 -0.10 -14.18
CA ARG A 748 3.59 1.34 -14.04
C ARG A 748 4.48 1.74 -12.87
N VAL A 749 5.21 2.83 -13.09
CA VAL A 749 6.08 3.51 -12.11
C VAL A 749 5.32 3.95 -10.86
N GLY A 750 4.09 4.46 -11.02
CA GLY A 750 3.24 4.93 -9.93
C GLY A 750 3.80 6.11 -9.12
N VAL A 751 3.36 7.34 -9.41
CA VAL A 751 3.72 8.51 -8.58
C VAL A 751 2.60 8.86 -7.61
N LEU A 752 2.93 8.81 -6.32
CA LEU A 752 2.03 9.14 -5.22
C LEU A 752 2.39 10.46 -4.52
N ALA A 753 3.64 10.91 -4.63
CA ALA A 753 4.07 12.18 -4.04
C ALA A 753 3.35 13.35 -4.73
N SER A 754 2.81 14.26 -3.93
CA SER A 754 2.14 15.46 -4.44
C SER A 754 3.19 16.51 -4.84
N PRO A 755 3.10 17.13 -6.03
CA PRO A 755 3.98 18.23 -6.39
C PRO A 755 3.70 19.47 -5.52
N VAL A 756 4.71 20.30 -5.32
CA VAL A 756 4.56 21.63 -4.71
C VAL A 756 5.20 22.71 -5.57
N LEU A 757 4.60 23.90 -5.56
CA LEU A 757 5.05 25.07 -6.34
C LEU A 757 5.69 26.13 -5.43
N THR A 758 6.87 26.61 -5.81
CA THR A 758 7.57 27.71 -5.12
C THR A 758 8.05 28.75 -6.14
N GLY A 759 7.26 29.78 -6.41
CA GLY A 759 7.52 30.68 -7.54
C GLY A 759 7.46 29.94 -8.88
N ASP A 760 8.52 30.02 -9.69
CA ASP A 760 8.61 29.39 -11.01
C ASP A 760 9.21 27.97 -10.99
N VAL A 761 9.28 27.33 -9.81
CA VAL A 761 9.86 26.00 -9.63
C VAL A 761 8.83 25.03 -9.08
N VAL A 762 8.72 23.87 -9.73
CA VAL A 762 7.92 22.72 -9.26
C VAL A 762 8.85 21.72 -8.62
N TRP A 763 8.53 21.28 -7.40
CA TRP A 763 9.26 20.24 -6.68
C TRP A 763 8.42 18.98 -6.60
N LEU A 764 9.04 17.84 -6.90
CA LEU A 764 8.37 16.55 -6.85
C LEU A 764 9.33 15.46 -6.35
N GLY A 765 8.83 14.64 -5.41
CA GLY A 765 9.53 13.43 -4.98
C GLY A 765 9.27 12.28 -5.95
N HIS A 766 10.32 11.56 -6.32
CA HIS A 766 10.25 10.44 -7.25
C HIS A 766 10.31 9.09 -6.52
N ALA A 767 9.74 8.07 -7.16
CA ALA A 767 9.74 6.70 -6.66
C ALA A 767 11.15 6.06 -6.68
N ASP A 768 12.09 6.59 -7.46
CA ASP A 768 13.51 6.21 -7.46
C ASP A 768 14.31 6.79 -6.28
N GLY A 769 13.68 7.68 -5.50
CA GLY A 769 14.27 8.33 -4.34
C GLY A 769 14.98 9.66 -4.59
N ALA A 770 14.78 10.26 -5.76
CA ALA A 770 15.22 11.63 -6.04
C ALA A 770 14.12 12.66 -5.71
N LEU A 771 14.49 13.78 -5.09
CA LEU A 771 13.71 15.01 -5.16
C LEU A 771 14.16 15.79 -6.40
N VAL A 772 13.24 16.11 -7.30
CA VAL A 772 13.54 16.79 -8.57
C VAL A 772 12.86 18.16 -8.62
N ALA A 773 13.60 19.15 -9.11
CA ALA A 773 13.12 20.50 -9.41
C ALA A 773 12.88 20.65 -10.91
N TYR A 774 11.71 21.16 -11.29
CA TYR A 774 11.34 21.44 -12.67
C TYR A 774 11.02 22.92 -12.87
N ALA A 775 11.41 23.47 -14.01
CA ALA A 775 11.00 24.80 -14.43
C ALA A 775 9.50 24.81 -14.73
N LEU A 776 8.77 25.76 -14.16
CA LEU A 776 7.33 25.88 -14.38
C LEU A 776 6.98 26.17 -15.85
N ALA A 777 7.84 26.92 -16.55
CA ALA A 777 7.57 27.40 -17.91
C ALA A 777 7.47 26.26 -18.93
N ASP A 778 8.35 25.28 -18.86
CA ASP A 778 8.49 24.25 -19.90
C ASP A 778 8.67 22.82 -19.35
N GLY A 779 8.83 22.64 -18.03
CA GLY A 779 9.09 21.37 -17.38
C GLY A 779 10.54 20.89 -17.47
N ALA A 780 11.51 21.75 -17.83
CA ALA A 780 12.93 21.38 -17.83
C ALA A 780 13.40 21.03 -16.41
N GLU A 781 14.17 19.94 -16.26
CA GLU A 781 14.80 19.60 -14.97
C GLU A 781 15.86 20.66 -14.63
N LEU A 782 15.68 21.36 -13.52
CA LEU A 782 16.57 22.39 -13.00
C LEU A 782 17.63 21.82 -12.05
N GLY A 783 17.34 20.67 -11.44
CA GLY A 783 18.27 19.98 -10.55
C GLY A 783 17.59 18.84 -9.79
N ARG A 784 18.40 18.02 -9.12
CA ARG A 784 17.92 16.91 -8.28
C ARG A 784 18.77 16.70 -7.04
N VAL A 785 18.16 16.12 -6.01
CA VAL A 785 18.82 15.64 -4.78
C VAL A 785 18.44 14.18 -4.58
N ASP A 786 19.43 13.29 -4.60
CA ASP A 786 19.21 11.85 -4.36
C ASP A 786 19.10 11.62 -2.83
N LEU A 787 17.95 11.13 -2.35
CA LEU A 787 17.70 10.80 -0.94
C LEU A 787 17.81 9.28 -0.67
N GLY A 788 18.05 8.49 -1.71
CA GLY A 788 18.41 7.07 -1.64
C GLY A 788 17.24 6.11 -1.46
N ALA A 789 16.02 6.58 -1.21
CA ALA A 789 14.84 5.74 -1.01
C ALA A 789 13.57 6.36 -1.59
N PRO A 790 12.58 5.55 -2.03
CA PRO A 790 11.37 6.05 -2.69
C PRO A 790 10.67 7.17 -1.91
N ILE A 791 10.24 8.21 -2.61
CA ILE A 791 9.49 9.33 -2.02
C ILE A 791 8.05 9.21 -2.49
N LEU A 792 7.17 8.82 -1.57
CA LEU A 792 5.71 8.68 -1.81
C LEU A 792 4.89 9.80 -1.14
N SER A 793 5.54 10.58 -0.27
CA SER A 793 4.94 11.71 0.44
C SER A 793 5.21 13.02 -0.27
N GLY A 794 4.24 13.93 -0.32
CA GLY A 794 4.47 15.30 -0.78
C GLY A 794 5.41 16.07 0.17
N PRO A 795 6.36 16.88 -0.35
CA PRO A 795 7.23 17.70 0.47
C PRO A 795 6.46 18.84 1.15
N ALA A 796 6.95 19.29 2.31
CA ALA A 796 6.45 20.50 2.96
C ALA A 796 7.35 21.70 2.62
N VAL A 797 6.74 22.83 2.30
CA VAL A 797 7.49 24.06 1.99
C VAL A 797 7.63 24.93 3.24
N VAL A 798 8.85 25.34 3.54
CA VAL A 798 9.16 26.38 4.53
C VAL A 798 9.93 27.51 3.86
N GLU A 799 9.98 28.67 4.50
CA GLU A 799 10.89 29.71 4.03
C GLU A 799 12.33 29.17 4.07
N GLY A 800 13.05 29.28 2.95
CA GLY A 800 14.45 28.85 2.85
C GLY A 800 14.69 27.35 2.65
N GLY A 801 13.65 26.51 2.59
CA GLY A 801 13.85 25.07 2.40
C GLY A 801 12.61 24.19 2.19
N LEU A 802 12.86 22.90 2.06
CA LEU A 802 11.86 21.83 1.93
C LEU A 802 12.09 20.76 2.98
N VAL A 803 11.02 20.23 3.54
CA VAL A 803 11.06 19.01 4.35
C VAL A 803 10.51 17.84 3.54
N VAL A 804 11.27 16.74 3.47
CA VAL A 804 10.94 15.56 2.66
C VAL A 804 11.04 14.31 3.51
N ALA A 805 10.03 13.45 3.46
CA ALA A 805 10.05 12.14 4.11
C ALA A 805 10.09 11.01 3.08
N THR A 806 10.88 9.97 3.35
CA THR A 806 11.07 8.83 2.44
C THR A 806 10.41 7.57 2.98
N PHE A 807 10.13 6.63 2.08
CA PHE A 807 9.58 5.33 2.42
C PHE A 807 10.57 4.45 3.24
N ALA A 808 11.88 4.71 3.19
CA ALA A 808 12.83 3.98 4.02
C ALA A 808 12.75 4.35 5.52
N GLY A 809 11.97 5.39 5.87
CA GLY A 809 11.86 5.89 7.23
C GLY A 809 12.91 6.95 7.54
N THR A 810 13.11 7.91 6.63
CA THR A 810 13.93 9.09 6.90
C THR A 810 13.18 10.39 6.64
N VAL A 811 13.52 11.44 7.38
CA VAL A 811 13.06 12.82 7.15
C VAL A 811 14.29 13.69 6.92
N HIS A 812 14.22 14.54 5.91
CA HIS A 812 15.28 15.43 5.49
C HIS A 812 14.79 16.86 5.52
N LEU A 813 15.62 17.78 6.03
CA LEU A 813 15.50 19.19 5.70
C LEU A 813 16.53 19.53 4.62
N LEU A 814 16.05 20.07 3.51
CA LEU A 814 16.86 20.58 2.42
C LEU A 814 16.75 22.11 2.40
N VAL A 815 17.87 22.81 2.32
CA VAL A 815 17.92 24.28 2.36
C VAL A 815 18.75 24.85 1.21
N ALA A 816 18.51 26.12 0.88
CA ALA A 816 19.41 26.84 -0.01
C ALA A 816 20.81 26.96 0.62
N PRO A 817 21.89 26.82 -0.16
CA PRO A 817 23.26 26.97 0.36
C PRO A 817 23.58 28.44 0.69
N ASP A 818 24.42 28.67 1.72
CA ASP A 818 24.85 30.03 2.12
C ASP A 818 25.61 30.79 1.02
N ARG A 819 26.22 30.06 0.08
CA ARG A 819 26.83 30.58 -1.15
C ARG A 819 26.56 29.61 -2.29
N LEU A 820 26.12 30.13 -3.44
CA LEU A 820 26.02 29.33 -4.66
C LEU A 820 27.42 28.83 -5.07
N PRO A 821 27.60 27.54 -5.43
CA PRO A 821 28.84 27.10 -6.04
C PRO A 821 29.11 27.95 -7.30
N ALA A 822 30.37 28.28 -7.55
CA ALA A 822 30.75 28.98 -8.78
C ALA A 822 30.21 28.18 -9.97
N ALA A 823 29.45 28.85 -10.86
CA ALA A 823 28.94 28.20 -12.06
C ALA A 823 30.10 27.48 -12.76
N PRO A 824 29.95 26.21 -13.17
CA PRO A 824 30.98 25.57 -13.96
C PRO A 824 31.25 26.48 -15.16
N ALA A 825 32.52 26.87 -15.34
CA ALA A 825 32.91 27.65 -16.49
C ALA A 825 32.36 26.92 -17.72
N PRO A 826 31.61 27.58 -18.62
CA PRO A 826 30.99 26.91 -19.75
C PRO A 826 32.08 26.09 -20.43
N ALA A 827 31.84 24.79 -20.57
CA ALA A 827 32.74 23.92 -21.30
C ALA A 827 32.98 24.61 -22.64
N ARG A 828 34.20 25.10 -22.86
CA ARG A 828 34.57 25.73 -24.12
C ARG A 828 34.56 24.60 -25.14
N HIS A 829 33.39 24.30 -25.69
CA HIS A 829 33.24 23.44 -26.84
C HIS A 829 34.01 24.10 -27.98
N ARG A 830 35.23 23.61 -28.20
CA ARG A 830 36.10 23.98 -29.33
C ARG A 830 35.51 23.42 -30.63
N TRP A 831 34.34 23.90 -31.03
CA TRP A 831 33.72 23.58 -32.33
C TRP A 831 33.25 24.83 -33.10
N TRP A 832 33.61 26.04 -32.66
CA TRP A 832 33.21 27.30 -33.32
C TRP A 832 34.33 28.08 -34.00
N ILE A 833 35.57 27.57 -34.05
CA ILE A 833 36.67 28.25 -34.77
C ILE A 833 36.86 27.72 -36.21
N ALA A 834 36.28 26.57 -36.58
CA ALA A 834 36.36 26.05 -37.95
C ALA A 834 35.23 26.58 -38.87
N ALA A 835 34.07 26.96 -38.34
CA ALA A 835 32.92 27.39 -39.16
C ALA A 835 33.02 28.86 -39.64
N ALA A 836 33.71 29.73 -38.89
CA ALA A 836 33.91 31.13 -39.27
C ALA A 836 34.98 31.31 -40.38
N ALA A 837 35.88 30.34 -40.55
CA ALA A 837 36.90 30.37 -41.61
C ALA A 837 36.36 29.91 -42.98
N VAL A 838 35.30 29.10 -43.03
CA VAL A 838 34.70 28.63 -44.30
C VAL A 838 33.66 29.62 -44.84
N ALA A 839 32.95 30.33 -43.97
CA ALA A 839 31.96 31.33 -44.39
C ALA A 839 32.58 32.60 -45.04
N LEU A 840 33.84 32.92 -44.71
CA LEU A 840 34.56 34.08 -45.28
C LEU A 840 35.23 33.79 -46.64
N VAL A 841 35.38 32.52 -47.04
CA VAL A 841 35.91 32.15 -48.36
C VAL A 841 34.79 32.04 -49.41
N LEU A 842 33.55 31.78 -48.99
CA LEU A 842 32.41 31.58 -49.90
C LEU A 842 31.63 32.86 -50.27
N LEU A 843 31.87 33.98 -49.57
CA LEU A 843 31.26 35.29 -49.88
C LEU A 843 32.10 36.17 -50.83
N GLY A 844 33.29 35.72 -51.24
CA GLY A 844 34.21 36.48 -52.11
C GLY A 844 34.08 36.21 -53.62
N ALA A 845 33.29 35.22 -54.06
CA ALA A 845 33.28 34.77 -55.46
C ALA A 845 31.88 34.88 -56.09
N GLY A 846 31.32 36.08 -56.09
CA GLY A 846 30.10 36.41 -56.83
C GLY A 846 30.36 37.30 -58.03
N VAL A 847 30.94 36.80 -59.14
CA VAL A 847 30.92 37.50 -60.44
C VAL A 847 30.96 36.50 -61.62
N MET A 848 29.80 36.11 -62.17
CA MET A 848 29.47 36.16 -63.62
C MET A 848 28.29 35.24 -64.04
N ARG A 849 27.22 35.91 -64.48
CA ARG A 849 26.45 35.72 -65.73
C ARG A 849 25.70 34.41 -66.03
N ARG A 850 24.38 34.63 -66.24
CA ARG A 850 23.52 34.23 -67.41
C ARG A 850 23.26 32.71 -67.57
N THR A 851 22.11 32.17 -67.98
CA THR A 851 20.78 32.58 -68.47
C THR A 851 20.00 31.26 -68.77
N TRP A 852 18.68 31.33 -68.94
CA TRP A 852 17.77 30.39 -69.66
C TRP A 852 17.00 29.27 -68.92
N ARG A 853 15.68 29.54 -68.79
CA ARG A 853 14.48 28.72 -69.12
C ARG A 853 14.46 27.21 -68.78
N ARG A 854 13.41 26.76 -68.05
CA ARG A 854 12.15 26.21 -68.62
C ARG A 854 11.11 25.87 -67.53
N ARG A 855 9.85 25.90 -67.96
CA ARG A 855 8.60 25.68 -67.23
C ARG A 855 8.28 24.20 -66.99
N LEU A 856 7.57 23.96 -65.88
CA LEU A 856 6.38 23.10 -65.68
C LEU A 856 6.33 21.70 -66.32
N ALA A 857 6.14 20.69 -65.47
CA ALA A 857 5.04 19.72 -65.59
C ALA A 857 4.81 19.01 -64.24
N ALA A 858 3.61 19.16 -63.67
CA ALA A 858 2.97 18.11 -62.87
C ALA A 858 2.29 17.11 -63.85
N PRO A 859 1.96 15.86 -63.47
CA PRO A 859 0.71 15.66 -62.70
C PRO A 859 0.68 14.45 -61.73
N THR A 860 -0.45 14.45 -61.03
CA THR A 860 -1.14 13.53 -60.10
C THR A 860 -1.39 12.06 -60.47
N LYS A 861 -1.69 11.28 -59.41
CA LYS A 861 -2.66 10.15 -59.24
C LYS A 861 -2.34 8.77 -59.84
N ILE A 862 -2.41 7.71 -59.02
CA ILE A 862 -3.62 6.92 -58.70
C ILE A 862 -3.62 6.64 -57.20
#